data_AF-A0A5C6PV11-F1
#
_entry.id   AF-A0A5C6PV11-F1
#
_cell.length_a   1.000
_cell.length_b   1.000
_cell.length_c   1.000
_cell.angle_alpha   90.00
_cell.angle_beta   90.00
_cell.angle_gamma   90.00
#
_symmetry.space_group_name_H-M   'P 1'
#
loop_
_entity.id
_entity.type
_entity.pdbx_description
1 polymer ?
#
loop_
_entity_poly.entity_id
_entity_poly.type
_entity_poly.pdbx_seq_one_letter_code
_entity_poly.pdbx_strand_id
1 'polypeptide(L)'
;MPSSRSRTSSTSADAPADGFVRVRGARENNLRDVDVDVPRDRIVAFTGVSGSGKSSLAFGTIFAEAQRRFLESVAPYARRLIAQGSTPHVASITGLPPAVALQQRRGAPSSRSTVGTLTTLSNSTRMLWSRAGSYPAGAERLESDSFSPNTVAGACPRCHGLGTAHEVTEASAVHDDSLSIRDGAIAAWPGAWQGKNLRDVTAVLGHDIDRPWRELPKADRDWLLFTEEQPVVEVVPQRDRVAKPYKGRFWSARAFVLHTLADSQSETQRAKVLQFVESGPCSFCGGTGLTRAALAVTFAGRTIAELNGLPLSEVAEMLRPTASLAHATAATSRASSGEGTEVAVTIARDLLSRVEVLTGLGLGYLSLDRATPTLSPGEMQRLRIATQLRSGLFGVVYVLDEPSAGLHPADAESLVEVLEELRAGGNSVFVVEHDMEIVRRADWVVDVGPGAGTGGGEVLYSGPVEGLADVEASVTRRFLSPRRDAGVVRQDAGPVRKNAGPVRRDAGTVRRGEGDTAEEAHETPADARIERAPRAPTAWLELRDVARHNLRALDVDVPLGVLTAVTGVSGSGKSSLVGGVLAERATEHPLVDRVVQVDQAPIGRTPRSNLATYTGLFDAVRASFAATDEARARGWGAGRFSFNVVGGRCEVCQGEGSVTVELLFLPGSWAPCPECHGARYTAETLEVTWHGATIADVLGMTVDEAEGFLGDVPAASRALSTLRQVGLGYLRLGQPAPELSGGEAQRIKLATELQRMRGGKTLYLLDEPTTGLHPADVELLVAQLQRLVDAGSTVVVVEHAMDVVAAADHVIDLGPGGGDAGGQVVATGTPREVAASRASRTAPYLARALGR
;
A
#
# COMPACT_ATOMS: atom_id res chain seq x y z
N MET A 1 27.40 25.29 69.55
CA MET A 1 27.91 23.90 69.38
C MET A 1 26.92 22.97 70.05
N PRO A 2 26.35 21.97 69.37
CA PRO A 2 27.00 20.72 68.92
C PRO A 2 26.55 20.33 67.49
N SER A 3 26.90 19.21 66.83
CA SER A 3 28.07 18.32 66.80
C SER A 3 27.94 17.53 65.48
N SER A 4 29.07 17.28 64.83
CA SER A 4 29.25 16.54 63.58
C SER A 4 28.52 15.19 63.47
N ARG A 5 27.83 14.96 62.34
CA ARG A 5 27.65 13.63 61.74
C ARG A 5 27.97 13.68 60.25
N SER A 6 28.73 12.67 59.83
CA SER A 6 29.38 12.48 58.54
C SER A 6 28.38 12.37 57.38
N ARG A 7 28.64 13.13 56.31
CA ARG A 7 28.08 12.86 54.99
C ARG A 7 28.79 11.63 54.41
N THR A 8 28.11 10.49 54.44
CA THR A 8 28.49 9.34 53.62
C THR A 8 28.05 9.61 52.19
N SER A 9 29.05 9.79 51.34
CA SER A 9 28.99 9.70 49.89
C SER A 9 28.53 8.30 49.46
N SER A 10 27.52 8.24 48.60
CA SER A 10 27.45 7.21 47.57
C SER A 10 26.81 7.82 46.32
N THR A 11 27.65 8.51 45.56
CA THR A 11 27.50 8.69 44.12
C THR A 11 27.32 7.33 43.46
N SER A 12 26.15 7.05 42.90
CA SER A 12 25.99 6.04 41.84
C SER A 12 26.12 6.73 40.49
N ALA A 13 27.36 7.08 40.15
CA ALA A 13 27.79 7.28 38.76
C ALA A 13 28.47 5.98 38.32
N ASP A 14 28.27 5.61 37.05
CA ASP A 14 28.73 4.40 36.36
C ASP A 14 27.99 3.09 36.68
N ALA A 15 26.74 2.99 36.22
CA ALA A 15 26.30 1.73 35.64
C ALA A 15 26.92 1.65 34.23
N PRO A 16 27.63 0.57 33.86
CA PRO A 16 28.07 0.39 32.48
C PRO A 16 26.87 0.50 31.55
N ALA A 17 27.04 1.11 30.38
CA ALA A 17 25.98 1.24 29.38
C ALA A 17 25.53 -0.17 28.96
N ASP A 18 24.50 -0.69 29.63
CA ASP A 18 24.06 -2.09 29.64
C ASP A 18 23.54 -2.60 28.28
N GLY A 19 23.81 -1.91 27.17
CA GLY A 19 23.39 -2.41 25.86
C GLY A 19 21.88 -2.38 25.62
N PHE A 20 21.02 -1.91 26.52
CA PHE A 20 19.55 -1.91 26.32
C PHE A 20 18.95 -0.53 26.04
N VAL A 21 17.94 -0.49 25.17
CA VAL A 21 16.90 0.54 25.12
C VAL A 21 15.83 0.15 26.14
N ARG A 22 15.62 0.99 27.16
CA ARG A 22 14.62 0.74 28.20
C ARG A 22 13.46 1.70 28.07
N VAL A 23 12.29 1.17 27.77
CA VAL A 23 11.03 1.91 27.69
C VAL A 23 10.30 1.73 29.01
N ARG A 24 9.82 2.84 29.61
CA ARG A 24 9.02 2.80 30.83
C ARG A 24 7.74 3.61 30.71
N GLY A 25 6.63 3.03 31.16
CA GLY A 25 5.29 3.63 31.20
C GLY A 25 4.79 4.09 29.83
N ALA A 26 4.93 3.24 28.80
CA ALA A 26 4.43 3.53 27.45
C ALA A 26 2.91 3.31 27.35
N ARG A 27 2.21 4.33 26.86
CA ARG A 27 0.74 4.42 26.77
C ARG A 27 0.26 4.92 25.40
N GLU A 28 1.12 4.78 24.39
CA GLU A 28 0.78 5.19 23.03
C GLU A 28 -0.33 4.29 22.45
N ASN A 29 -1.40 4.90 21.93
CA ASN A 29 -2.59 4.21 21.42
C ASN A 29 -3.21 3.25 22.46
N ASN A 30 -3.09 1.94 22.23
CA ASN A 30 -3.66 0.90 23.07
C ASN A 30 -2.66 0.30 24.08
N LEU A 31 -1.42 0.79 24.15
CA LEU A 31 -0.44 0.30 25.13
C LEU A 31 -0.89 0.58 26.57
N ARG A 32 -0.75 -0.42 27.45
CA ARG A 32 -1.22 -0.39 28.83
C ARG A 32 -0.07 -0.21 29.83
N ASP A 33 0.48 1.01 29.87
CA ASP A 33 1.58 1.39 30.77
C ASP A 33 2.79 0.44 30.69
N VAL A 34 3.23 0.16 29.46
CA VAL A 34 4.19 -0.89 29.15
C VAL A 34 5.61 -0.50 29.55
N ASP A 35 6.26 -1.41 30.27
CA ASP A 35 7.69 -1.41 30.55
C ASP A 35 8.37 -2.54 29.74
N VAL A 36 9.40 -2.21 28.97
CA VAL A 36 10.16 -3.21 28.20
C VAL A 36 11.63 -2.84 28.07
N ASP A 37 12.50 -3.85 28.16
CA ASP A 37 13.93 -3.76 27.88
C ASP A 37 14.21 -4.47 26.55
N VAL A 38 14.85 -3.74 25.62
CA VAL A 38 15.15 -4.20 24.27
C VAL A 38 16.65 -4.05 23.98
N PRO A 39 17.37 -5.13 23.62
CA PRO A 39 18.82 -5.04 23.43
C PRO A 39 19.19 -4.25 22.18
N ARG A 40 20.31 -3.51 22.25
CA ARG A 40 21.01 -2.87 21.13
C ARG A 40 21.97 -3.86 20.50
N ASP A 41 22.42 -3.54 19.29
CA ASP A 41 23.41 -4.29 18.51
C ASP A 41 22.96 -5.74 18.21
N ARG A 42 21.63 -5.92 18.13
CA ARG A 42 20.91 -7.17 17.93
C ARG A 42 19.78 -6.98 16.92
N ILE A 43 19.37 -8.09 16.32
CA ILE A 43 18.12 -8.19 15.57
C ILE A 43 17.01 -8.53 16.57
N VAL A 44 16.04 -7.64 16.72
CA VAL A 44 14.90 -7.79 17.63
C VAL A 44 13.62 -7.85 16.82
N ALA A 45 12.87 -8.95 16.96
CA ALA A 45 11.56 -9.11 16.36
C ALA A 45 10.44 -8.64 17.31
N PHE A 46 9.52 -7.81 16.83
CA PHE A 46 8.28 -7.44 17.52
C PHE A 46 7.13 -8.26 16.93
N THR A 47 6.48 -9.07 17.77
CA THR A 47 5.48 -10.08 17.36
C THR A 47 4.17 -9.94 18.12
N GLY A 48 3.12 -10.65 17.67
CA GLY A 48 1.75 -10.55 18.17
C GLY A 48 0.70 -10.33 17.07
N VAL A 49 -0.59 -10.54 17.39
CA VAL A 49 -1.71 -10.44 16.42
C VAL A 49 -1.92 -9.02 15.87
N SER A 50 -2.58 -8.87 14.71
CA SER A 50 -2.87 -7.57 14.12
C SER A 50 -3.63 -6.67 15.12
N GLY A 51 -3.21 -5.42 15.29
CA GLY A 51 -3.78 -4.51 16.30
C GLY A 51 -3.34 -4.74 17.76
N SER A 52 -2.41 -5.66 18.04
CA SER A 52 -1.97 -5.93 19.43
C SER A 52 -1.17 -4.81 20.11
N GLY A 53 -0.53 -3.91 19.34
CA GLY A 53 0.27 -2.81 19.88
C GLY A 53 1.75 -2.81 19.47
N LYS A 54 2.21 -3.79 18.67
CA LYS A 54 3.60 -3.87 18.13
C LYS A 54 4.08 -2.56 17.51
N SER A 55 3.32 -2.02 16.57
CA SER A 55 3.68 -0.78 15.85
C SER A 55 3.53 0.45 16.76
N SER A 56 2.60 0.43 17.72
CA SER A 56 2.51 1.48 18.76
C SER A 56 3.78 1.54 19.61
N LEU A 57 4.37 0.38 19.93
CA LEU A 57 5.62 0.30 20.70
C LEU A 57 6.85 0.62 19.83
N ALA A 58 7.04 -0.08 18.71
CA ALA A 58 8.23 0.08 17.86
C ALA A 58 8.26 1.46 17.15
N PHE A 59 7.16 1.86 16.52
CA PHE A 59 7.10 3.11 15.75
C PHE A 59 6.52 4.27 16.54
N GLY A 60 5.35 4.06 17.17
CA GLY A 60 4.64 5.10 17.90
C GLY A 60 5.37 5.57 19.15
N THR A 61 6.22 4.73 19.75
CA THR A 61 6.96 5.04 20.98
C THR A 61 8.46 5.15 20.71
N ILE A 62 9.14 4.05 20.35
CA ILE A 62 10.61 4.02 20.23
C ILE A 62 11.11 4.93 19.10
N PHE A 63 10.64 4.72 17.87
CA PHE A 63 11.06 5.54 16.72
C PHE A 63 10.65 7.01 16.87
N ALA A 64 9.38 7.26 17.23
CA ALA A 64 8.87 8.62 17.39
C ALA A 64 9.68 9.42 18.43
N GLU A 65 10.02 8.80 19.56
CA GLU A 65 10.80 9.46 20.60
C GLU A 65 12.27 9.68 20.16
N ALA A 66 12.88 8.73 19.44
CA ALA A 66 14.22 8.90 18.88
C ALA A 66 14.27 10.05 17.86
N GLN A 67 13.29 10.11 16.96
CA GLN A 67 13.18 11.17 15.95
C GLN A 67 12.96 12.54 16.60
N ARG A 68 12.06 12.62 17.60
CA ARG A 68 11.79 13.86 18.35
C ARG A 68 13.06 14.38 19.03
N ARG A 69 13.75 13.54 19.81
CA ARG A 69 15.01 13.90 20.51
C ARG A 69 16.08 14.39 19.54
N PHE A 70 16.23 13.70 18.40
CA PHE A 70 17.20 14.06 17.39
C PHE A 70 16.89 15.43 16.76
N LEU A 71 15.67 15.63 16.29
CA LEU A 71 15.29 16.87 15.61
C LEU A 71 15.29 18.09 16.56
N GLU A 72 14.87 17.93 17.82
CA GLU A 72 14.94 18.99 18.83
C GLU A 72 16.38 19.43 19.14
N SER A 73 17.35 18.52 18.91
CA SER A 73 18.78 18.75 19.11
C SER A 73 19.45 19.37 17.87
N VAL A 74 19.06 18.95 16.66
CA VAL A 74 19.70 19.36 15.41
C VAL A 74 19.14 20.68 14.86
N ALA A 75 17.85 20.96 15.01
CA ALA A 75 17.21 22.12 14.41
C ALA A 75 16.34 22.88 15.43
N PRO A 76 16.86 23.95 16.09
CA PRO A 76 16.11 24.72 17.08
C PRO A 76 14.79 25.30 16.54
N TYR A 77 14.72 25.65 15.24
CA TYR A 77 13.49 26.13 14.60
C TYR A 77 12.46 25.02 14.39
N ALA A 78 12.90 23.76 14.25
CA ALA A 78 12.01 22.61 14.07
C ALA A 78 11.20 22.33 15.34
N ARG A 79 11.64 22.81 16.52
CA ARG A 79 10.91 22.67 17.79
C ARG A 79 9.46 23.17 17.70
N ARG A 80 9.22 24.30 17.02
CA ARG A 80 7.84 24.84 16.87
C ARG A 80 6.97 24.00 15.92
N LEU A 81 7.56 23.39 14.90
CA LEU A 81 6.85 22.55 13.92
C LEU A 81 6.59 21.14 14.48
N ILE A 82 7.54 20.60 15.24
CA ILE A 82 7.44 19.29 15.89
C ILE A 82 6.48 19.34 17.07
N ALA A 83 6.42 20.47 17.80
CA ALA A 83 5.45 20.68 18.88
C ALA A 83 3.98 20.69 18.39
N GLN A 84 3.73 20.81 17.09
CA GLN A 84 2.40 20.64 16.50
C GLN A 84 2.05 19.16 16.19
N GLY A 85 3.05 18.27 16.18
CA GLY A 85 2.85 16.82 16.10
C GLY A 85 2.55 16.20 17.46
N SER A 86 2.05 14.96 17.47
CA SER A 86 1.82 14.22 18.72
C SER A 86 3.14 13.88 19.40
N THR A 87 3.24 14.19 20.70
CA THR A 87 4.32 13.68 21.54
C THR A 87 3.97 12.26 21.98
N PRO A 88 4.88 11.28 21.87
CA PRO A 88 4.57 9.91 22.25
C PRO A 88 4.27 9.84 23.75
N HIS A 89 3.20 9.14 24.12
CA HIS A 89 2.78 9.00 25.50
C HIS A 89 3.65 7.98 26.24
N VAL A 90 4.82 8.40 26.74
CA VAL A 90 5.76 7.54 27.47
C VAL A 90 6.39 8.26 28.67
N ALA A 91 6.60 7.56 29.78
CA ALA A 91 7.17 8.18 30.98
C ALA A 91 8.69 8.40 30.86
N SER A 92 9.45 7.40 30.41
CA SER A 92 10.86 7.58 30.09
C SER A 92 11.37 6.54 29.08
N ILE A 93 12.37 6.94 28.29
CA ILE A 93 13.16 6.00 27.49
C ILE A 93 14.64 6.27 27.70
N THR A 94 15.42 5.28 28.12
CA THR A 94 16.87 5.38 28.31
C THR A 94 17.63 4.49 27.33
N GLY A 95 18.88 4.84 27.03
CA GLY A 95 19.73 4.06 26.11
C GLY A 95 19.34 4.13 24.63
N LEU A 96 18.40 5.01 24.24
CA LEU A 96 17.87 5.13 22.88
C LEU A 96 18.81 5.92 21.95
N PRO A 97 19.43 5.29 20.93
CA PRO A 97 20.18 5.97 19.88
C PRO A 97 19.26 6.71 18.87
N PRO A 98 19.82 7.49 17.93
CA PRO A 98 19.08 7.97 16.77
C PRO A 98 18.49 6.79 15.99
N ALA A 99 17.30 6.98 15.42
CA ALA A 99 16.58 5.92 14.72
C ALA A 99 16.23 6.30 13.28
N VAL A 100 16.22 5.29 12.41
CA VAL A 100 15.81 5.38 11.00
C VAL A 100 14.66 4.40 10.80
N ALA A 101 13.48 4.92 10.44
CA ALA A 101 12.33 4.08 10.14
C ALA A 101 12.26 3.74 8.64
N LEU A 102 12.04 2.47 8.35
CA LEU A 102 11.69 1.95 7.04
C LEU A 102 10.25 1.43 7.10
N GLN A 103 9.29 2.35 7.08
CA GLN A 103 7.86 2.04 7.06
C GLN A 103 7.33 1.89 5.64
N GLN A 104 6.27 1.09 5.50
CA GLN A 104 5.47 1.00 4.27
C GLN A 104 4.63 2.26 3.99
N ARG A 105 4.75 3.32 4.81
CA ARG A 105 3.90 4.52 4.71
C ARG A 105 3.88 5.07 3.29
N ARG A 106 2.65 5.15 2.78
CA ARG A 106 2.26 5.69 1.48
C ARG A 106 2.29 7.22 1.53
N GLY A 107 3.50 7.80 1.57
CA GLY A 107 3.63 9.18 1.07
C GLY A 107 3.13 9.18 -0.39
N ALA A 108 2.37 10.20 -0.79
CA ALA A 108 1.86 10.28 -2.16
C ALA A 108 3.04 10.10 -3.14
N PRO A 109 3.10 8.98 -3.88
CA PRO A 109 4.28 8.70 -4.68
C PRO A 109 4.35 9.73 -5.81
N SER A 110 5.48 10.40 -5.93
CA SER A 110 5.74 11.30 -7.06
C SER A 110 5.99 10.46 -8.30
N SER A 111 5.26 10.74 -9.37
CA SER A 111 5.45 10.11 -10.69
C SER A 111 6.85 10.32 -11.27
N ARG A 112 7.66 11.22 -10.69
CA ARG A 112 9.04 11.51 -11.13
C ARG A 112 10.12 10.68 -10.45
N SER A 113 9.79 9.93 -9.40
CA SER A 113 10.76 9.05 -8.71
C SER A 113 10.75 7.67 -9.35
N THR A 114 11.94 7.13 -9.63
CA THR A 114 12.17 5.79 -10.19
C THR A 114 12.98 4.91 -9.24
N VAL A 115 13.10 3.62 -9.56
CA VAL A 115 13.99 2.67 -8.86
C VAL A 115 15.42 3.22 -8.76
N GLY A 116 15.95 3.75 -9.87
CA GLY A 116 17.31 4.29 -9.90
C GLY A 116 17.52 5.53 -9.03
N THR A 117 16.51 6.41 -8.91
CA THR A 117 16.60 7.56 -8.01
C THR A 117 16.46 7.15 -6.55
N LEU A 118 15.55 6.21 -6.24
CA LEU A 118 15.32 5.72 -4.88
C LEU A 118 16.56 5.01 -4.32
N THR A 119 17.25 4.24 -5.15
CA THR A 119 18.45 3.47 -4.79
C THR A 119 19.73 4.28 -4.91
N THR A 120 19.66 5.54 -5.34
CA THR A 120 20.80 6.42 -5.68
C THR A 120 21.68 5.94 -6.84
N LEU A 121 21.37 4.79 -7.46
CA LEU A 121 22.12 4.23 -8.59
C LEU A 121 22.16 5.19 -9.78
N SER A 122 21.09 5.93 -10.04
CA SER A 122 21.04 6.92 -11.13
C SER A 122 22.15 7.96 -11.03
N ASN A 123 22.60 8.34 -9.83
CA ASN A 123 23.69 9.32 -9.68
C ASN A 123 25.03 8.73 -10.16
N SER A 124 25.36 7.53 -9.69
CA SER A 124 26.59 6.83 -10.09
C SER A 124 26.57 6.48 -11.58
N THR A 125 25.42 6.09 -12.14
CA THR A 125 25.27 5.87 -13.59
C THR A 125 25.51 7.15 -14.40
N ARG A 126 24.94 8.29 -13.98
CA ARG A 126 25.18 9.58 -14.64
C ARG A 126 26.66 10.00 -14.59
N MET A 127 27.31 9.75 -13.45
CA MET A 127 28.75 9.98 -13.31
C MET A 127 29.56 9.07 -14.22
N LEU A 128 29.18 7.80 -14.36
CA LEU A 128 29.84 6.85 -15.26
C LEU A 128 29.78 7.33 -16.72
N TRP A 129 28.61 7.77 -17.20
CA TRP A 129 28.47 8.29 -18.57
C TRP A 129 29.26 9.58 -18.78
N SER A 130 29.20 10.52 -17.85
CA SER A 130 29.95 11.79 -17.94
C SER A 130 31.47 11.59 -17.94
N ARG A 131 31.97 10.64 -17.14
CA ARG A 131 33.40 10.49 -16.88
C ARG A 131 34.09 9.37 -17.63
N ALA A 132 33.38 8.28 -17.94
CA ALA A 132 33.91 7.11 -18.61
C ALA A 132 33.24 6.80 -19.96
N GLY A 133 32.12 7.45 -20.29
CA GLY A 133 31.41 7.21 -21.55
C GLY A 133 32.26 7.49 -22.79
N SER A 134 31.90 6.82 -23.87
CA SER A 134 32.40 7.01 -25.23
C SER A 134 31.61 8.14 -25.91
N TYR A 135 32.30 9.22 -26.24
CA TYR A 135 31.71 10.41 -26.88
C TYR A 135 31.91 10.38 -28.41
N PRO A 136 30.95 10.91 -29.20
CA PRO A 136 31.15 11.14 -30.62
C PRO A 136 32.34 12.07 -30.89
N ALA A 137 33.02 11.88 -32.01
CA ALA A 137 34.17 12.71 -32.38
C ALA A 137 33.77 14.21 -32.46
N GLY A 138 34.50 15.07 -31.73
CA GLY A 138 34.25 16.51 -31.69
C GLY A 138 33.08 16.94 -30.81
N ALA A 139 32.40 16.03 -30.12
CA ALA A 139 31.36 16.38 -29.15
C ALA A 139 31.95 17.04 -27.90
N GLU A 140 31.24 18.03 -27.36
CA GLU A 140 31.59 18.63 -26.06
C GLU A 140 31.32 17.63 -24.94
N ARG A 141 32.16 17.68 -23.90
CA ARG A 141 31.99 16.82 -22.74
C ARG A 141 30.81 17.29 -21.91
N LEU A 142 29.95 16.34 -21.55
CA LEU A 142 28.73 16.61 -20.78
C LEU A 142 28.96 16.33 -19.30
N GLU A 143 28.43 17.22 -18.45
CA GLU A 143 28.40 17.01 -17.00
C GLU A 143 27.34 15.98 -16.60
N SER A 144 27.44 15.44 -15.38
CA SER A 144 26.52 14.39 -14.90
C SER A 144 25.04 14.83 -14.91
N ASP A 145 24.76 16.12 -14.80
CA ASP A 145 23.40 16.64 -14.83
C ASP A 145 22.78 16.60 -16.23
N SER A 146 23.58 16.63 -17.30
CA SER A 146 23.09 16.46 -18.67
C SER A 146 22.52 15.05 -18.93
N PHE A 147 22.80 14.09 -18.06
CA PHE A 147 22.30 12.73 -18.13
C PHE A 147 21.10 12.48 -17.20
N SER A 148 20.48 13.54 -16.67
CA SER A 148 19.31 13.44 -15.80
C SER A 148 18.04 13.96 -16.50
N PRO A 149 16.93 13.20 -16.50
CA PRO A 149 15.65 13.72 -16.96
C PRO A 149 15.03 14.72 -15.96
N ASN A 150 15.62 14.89 -14.77
CA ASN A 150 15.12 15.79 -13.73
C ASN A 150 15.84 17.15 -13.67
N THR A 151 16.78 17.39 -14.57
CA THR A 151 17.50 18.67 -14.68
C THR A 151 17.16 19.35 -16.00
N VAL A 152 17.22 20.68 -16.03
CA VAL A 152 17.02 21.43 -17.28
C VAL A 152 18.07 21.05 -18.33
N ALA A 153 19.30 20.75 -17.91
CA ALA A 153 20.40 20.40 -18.81
C ALA A 153 20.21 19.05 -19.52
N GLY A 154 19.59 18.07 -18.86
CA GLY A 154 19.42 16.72 -19.41
C GLY A 154 18.01 16.40 -19.90
N ALA A 155 16.99 17.10 -19.42
CA ALA A 155 15.61 16.85 -19.77
C ALA A 155 15.30 17.15 -21.24
N CYS A 156 14.52 16.27 -21.87
CA CYS A 156 13.90 16.54 -23.15
C CYS A 156 13.06 17.83 -23.06
N PRO A 157 13.26 18.81 -23.95
CA PRO A 157 12.57 20.11 -23.88
C PRO A 157 11.07 20.01 -24.16
N ARG A 158 10.60 18.96 -24.84
CA ARG A 158 9.17 18.77 -25.17
C ARG A 158 8.37 18.16 -24.04
N CYS A 159 8.87 17.10 -23.40
CA CYS A 159 8.18 16.42 -22.31
C CYS A 159 8.71 16.79 -20.93
N HIS A 160 9.65 17.73 -20.84
CA HIS A 160 10.28 18.17 -19.58
C HIS A 160 10.82 17.01 -18.74
N GLY A 161 11.39 16.03 -19.42
CA GLY A 161 11.98 14.85 -18.80
C GLY A 161 11.03 13.71 -18.46
N LEU A 162 9.73 13.86 -18.68
CA LEU A 162 8.75 12.83 -18.31
C LEU A 162 8.84 11.57 -19.17
N GLY A 163 9.41 11.66 -20.37
CA GLY A 163 9.41 10.57 -21.35
C GLY A 163 8.04 10.35 -22.01
N THR A 164 6.94 10.55 -21.28
CA THR A 164 5.58 10.57 -21.81
C THR A 164 5.22 11.97 -22.28
N ALA A 165 4.59 12.08 -23.45
CA ALA A 165 3.91 13.30 -23.86
C ALA A 165 2.41 13.16 -23.54
N HIS A 166 1.86 14.16 -22.86
CA HIS A 166 0.44 14.33 -22.68
C HIS A 166 -0.05 15.21 -23.81
N GLU A 167 -0.62 14.60 -24.84
CA GLU A 167 -1.07 15.30 -26.04
C GLU A 167 -2.59 15.33 -26.07
N VAL A 168 -3.12 16.52 -26.35
CA VAL A 168 -4.52 16.66 -26.76
C VAL A 168 -4.49 16.53 -28.28
N THR A 169 -5.23 15.58 -28.82
CA THR A 169 -5.39 15.36 -30.26
C THR A 169 -6.78 15.85 -30.69
N GLU A 170 -7.02 15.93 -32.00
CA GLU A 170 -8.37 16.25 -32.50
C GLU A 170 -9.37 15.15 -32.10
N ALA A 171 -8.98 13.88 -32.19
CA ALA A 171 -9.84 12.75 -31.82
C ALA A 171 -10.13 12.70 -30.31
N SER A 172 -9.15 13.06 -29.48
CA SER A 172 -9.35 13.14 -28.03
C SER A 172 -10.19 14.35 -27.63
N ALA A 173 -10.08 15.48 -28.34
CA ALA A 173 -10.83 16.70 -28.02
C ALA A 173 -12.25 16.73 -28.59
N VAL A 174 -12.50 16.02 -29.68
CA VAL A 174 -13.76 16.01 -30.45
C VAL A 174 -14.20 14.56 -30.67
N HIS A 175 -15.15 14.08 -29.85
CA HIS A 175 -15.64 12.71 -29.93
C HIS A 175 -16.70 12.48 -31.01
N ASP A 176 -17.42 13.54 -31.41
CA ASP A 176 -18.43 13.50 -32.47
C ASP A 176 -18.21 14.70 -33.42
N ASP A 177 -17.63 14.43 -34.59
CA ASP A 177 -17.29 15.43 -35.59
C ASP A 177 -18.48 15.90 -36.45
N SER A 178 -19.66 15.31 -36.23
CA SER A 178 -20.89 15.68 -36.91
C SER A 178 -21.59 16.88 -36.27
N LEU A 179 -21.24 17.20 -35.02
CA LEU A 179 -21.79 18.32 -34.27
C LEU A 179 -21.15 19.65 -34.67
N SER A 180 -21.87 20.75 -34.48
CA SER A 180 -21.31 22.10 -34.56
C SER A 180 -20.60 22.50 -33.27
N ILE A 181 -19.82 23.59 -33.29
CA ILE A 181 -19.23 24.15 -32.07
C ILE A 181 -20.34 24.58 -31.09
N ARG A 182 -21.46 25.10 -31.60
CA ARG A 182 -22.64 25.45 -30.81
C ARG A 182 -23.22 24.23 -30.10
N ASP A 183 -23.31 23.09 -30.78
CA ASP A 183 -23.88 21.85 -30.25
C ASP A 183 -22.89 21.06 -29.37
N GLY A 184 -21.65 21.55 -29.23
CA GLY A 184 -20.68 21.00 -28.30
C GLY A 184 -19.66 20.04 -28.93
N ALA A 185 -19.32 20.21 -30.20
CA ALA A 185 -18.29 19.40 -30.88
C ALA A 185 -16.97 19.32 -30.10
N ILE A 186 -16.49 20.44 -29.55
CA ILE A 186 -15.27 20.47 -28.71
C ILE A 186 -15.60 20.00 -27.30
N ALA A 187 -15.62 18.68 -27.09
CA ALA A 187 -15.91 18.04 -25.81
C ALA A 187 -14.89 18.40 -24.71
N ALA A 188 -13.65 18.73 -25.10
CA ALA A 188 -12.58 19.11 -24.18
C ALA A 188 -12.79 20.47 -23.48
N TRP A 189 -13.69 21.32 -23.97
CA TRP A 189 -13.97 22.61 -23.34
C TRP A 189 -14.79 22.47 -22.05
N PRO A 190 -14.69 23.44 -21.12
CA PRO A 190 -15.43 23.41 -19.87
C PRO A 190 -16.94 23.45 -20.10
N GLY A 191 -17.71 22.87 -19.16
CA GLY A 191 -19.16 22.96 -19.18
C GLY A 191 -19.72 24.31 -18.71
N ALA A 192 -21.05 24.39 -18.65
CA ALA A 192 -21.79 25.51 -18.08
C ALA A 192 -21.42 26.88 -18.71
N TRP A 193 -21.21 27.90 -17.87
CA TRP A 193 -20.97 29.27 -18.33
C TRP A 193 -19.63 29.43 -19.06
N GLN A 194 -18.58 28.72 -18.65
CA GLN A 194 -17.25 28.83 -19.25
C GLN A 194 -17.22 28.27 -20.69
N GLY A 195 -17.89 27.15 -20.94
CA GLY A 195 -18.03 26.65 -22.32
C GLY A 195 -18.83 27.59 -23.19
N LYS A 196 -19.93 28.16 -22.66
CA LYS A 196 -20.68 29.18 -23.37
C LYS A 196 -19.80 30.39 -23.72
N ASN A 197 -18.99 30.86 -22.76
CA ASN A 197 -18.09 31.98 -22.95
C ASN A 197 -17.11 31.76 -24.12
N LEU A 198 -16.48 30.58 -24.19
CA LEU A 198 -15.56 30.24 -25.27
C LEU A 198 -16.26 30.19 -26.63
N ARG A 199 -17.47 29.62 -26.71
CA ARG A 199 -18.26 29.64 -27.96
C ARG A 199 -18.59 31.06 -28.41
N ASP A 200 -19.01 31.93 -27.50
CA ASP A 200 -19.34 33.32 -27.83
C ASP A 200 -18.08 34.09 -28.27
N VAL A 201 -16.93 33.86 -27.64
CA VAL A 201 -15.62 34.41 -28.05
C VAL A 201 -15.22 33.93 -29.44
N THR A 202 -15.35 32.64 -29.71
CA THR A 202 -15.05 32.02 -31.01
C THR A 202 -15.91 32.61 -32.14
N ALA A 203 -17.19 32.87 -31.88
CA ALA A 203 -18.06 33.54 -32.84
C ALA A 203 -17.62 34.98 -33.13
N VAL A 204 -17.20 35.75 -32.11
CA VAL A 204 -16.69 37.12 -32.28
C VAL A 204 -15.37 37.15 -33.05
N LEU A 205 -14.54 36.12 -32.91
CA LEU A 205 -13.29 35.95 -33.66
C LEU A 205 -13.51 35.58 -35.13
N GLY A 206 -14.75 35.35 -35.56
CA GLY A 206 -15.12 35.13 -36.96
C GLY A 206 -15.15 33.66 -37.40
N HIS A 207 -15.03 32.71 -36.47
CA HIS A 207 -15.20 31.30 -36.78
C HIS A 207 -16.69 30.93 -36.85
N ASP A 208 -17.04 30.10 -37.84
CA ASP A 208 -18.41 29.58 -38.02
C ASP A 208 -18.72 28.53 -36.95
N ILE A 209 -19.53 28.90 -35.95
CA ILE A 209 -19.86 28.01 -34.83
C ILE A 209 -21.08 27.12 -35.08
N ASP A 210 -21.79 27.31 -36.20
CA ASP A 210 -23.03 26.62 -36.53
C ASP A 210 -22.81 25.48 -37.55
N ARG A 211 -21.65 25.47 -38.22
CA ARG A 211 -21.25 24.40 -39.14
C ARG A 211 -20.78 23.12 -38.42
N PRO A 212 -21.11 21.92 -38.93
CA PRO A 212 -20.51 20.67 -38.44
C PRO A 212 -18.99 20.71 -38.43
N TRP A 213 -18.37 20.19 -37.37
CA TRP A 213 -16.92 20.26 -37.14
C TRP A 213 -16.11 19.74 -38.32
N ARG A 214 -16.48 18.57 -38.88
CA ARG A 214 -15.81 17.98 -40.04
C ARG A 214 -15.78 18.86 -41.29
N GLU A 215 -16.70 19.81 -41.41
CA GLU A 215 -16.84 20.73 -42.56
C GLU A 215 -16.11 22.08 -42.34
N LEU A 216 -15.55 22.31 -41.15
CA LEU A 216 -14.70 23.48 -40.88
C LEU A 216 -13.33 23.34 -41.61
N PRO A 217 -12.73 24.46 -42.06
CA PRO A 217 -11.37 24.44 -42.58
C PRO A 217 -10.39 23.87 -41.56
N LYS A 218 -9.44 23.04 -42.01
CA LYS A 218 -8.43 22.43 -41.12
C LYS A 218 -7.64 23.48 -40.33
N ALA A 219 -7.31 24.62 -40.94
CA ALA A 219 -6.60 25.71 -40.26
C ALA A 219 -7.40 26.27 -39.07
N ASP A 220 -8.73 26.40 -39.19
CA ASP A 220 -9.59 26.86 -38.11
C ASP A 220 -9.68 25.81 -37.00
N ARG A 221 -9.81 24.53 -37.37
CA ARG A 221 -9.80 23.41 -36.41
C ARG A 221 -8.48 23.36 -35.62
N ASP A 222 -7.35 23.43 -36.32
CA ASP A 222 -6.02 23.41 -35.72
C ASP A 222 -5.82 24.62 -34.79
N TRP A 223 -6.27 25.81 -35.19
CA TRP A 223 -6.20 27.01 -34.35
C TRP A 223 -7.07 26.87 -33.10
N LEU A 224 -8.32 26.45 -33.22
CA LEU A 224 -9.25 26.28 -32.11
C LEU A 224 -8.77 25.22 -31.10
N LEU A 225 -8.11 24.17 -31.56
CA LEU A 225 -7.64 23.09 -30.70
C LEU A 225 -6.26 23.35 -30.08
N PHE A 226 -5.31 23.94 -30.83
CA PHE A 226 -3.89 23.85 -30.47
C PHE A 226 -3.15 25.18 -30.35
N THR A 227 -3.75 26.31 -30.72
CA THR A 227 -3.06 27.61 -30.64
C THR A 227 -2.62 27.94 -29.21
N GLU A 228 -1.48 28.64 -29.09
CA GLU A 228 -1.01 29.25 -27.85
C GLU A 228 -1.52 30.69 -27.68
N GLU A 229 -2.16 31.23 -28.71
CA GLU A 229 -2.79 32.56 -28.66
C GLU A 229 -3.99 32.56 -27.71
N GLN A 230 -4.11 33.63 -26.90
CA GLN A 230 -5.23 33.82 -25.98
C GLN A 230 -5.83 35.22 -26.14
N PRO A 231 -6.39 35.54 -27.33
CA PRO A 231 -6.99 36.85 -27.59
C PRO A 231 -8.11 37.15 -26.60
N VAL A 232 -8.22 38.43 -26.25
CA VAL A 232 -9.30 38.96 -25.40
C VAL A 232 -10.21 39.80 -26.26
N VAL A 233 -11.48 39.41 -26.35
CA VAL A 233 -12.50 40.10 -27.15
C VAL A 233 -13.65 40.58 -26.27
N GLU A 234 -14.32 41.64 -26.70
CA GLU A 234 -15.56 42.08 -26.06
C GLU A 234 -16.73 41.25 -26.60
N VAL A 235 -17.42 40.56 -25.69
CA VAL A 235 -18.57 39.72 -26.03
C VAL A 235 -19.83 40.42 -25.53
N VAL A 236 -20.77 40.63 -26.44
CA VAL A 236 -22.12 41.12 -26.13
C VAL A 236 -23.07 39.92 -26.18
N PRO A 237 -23.46 39.33 -25.04
CA PRO A 237 -24.28 38.12 -25.06
C PRO A 237 -25.68 38.42 -25.61
N GLN A 238 -26.16 37.63 -26.57
CA GLN A 238 -27.55 37.72 -27.01
C GLN A 238 -28.46 37.11 -25.92
N ARG A 239 -29.10 37.96 -25.12
CA ARG A 239 -30.17 37.60 -24.17
C ARG A 239 -31.28 38.65 -24.21
N ASP A 240 -32.52 38.19 -24.13
CA ASP A 240 -33.74 39.02 -24.17
C ASP A 240 -33.95 39.94 -22.95
N ARG A 241 -33.14 39.84 -21.88
CA ARG A 241 -33.22 40.78 -20.73
C ARG A 241 -31.83 41.08 -20.17
N VAL A 242 -31.33 42.27 -20.51
CA VAL A 242 -30.12 42.97 -20.04
C VAL A 242 -28.80 42.19 -20.23
N ALA A 243 -28.19 42.37 -21.40
CA ALA A 243 -26.83 41.92 -21.71
C ALA A 243 -25.82 43.02 -21.36
N LYS A 244 -25.01 42.82 -20.31
CA LYS A 244 -23.80 43.64 -20.11
C LYS A 244 -22.65 43.04 -20.93
N PRO A 245 -21.95 43.83 -21.76
CA PRO A 245 -20.72 43.38 -22.39
C PRO A 245 -19.71 42.92 -21.35
N TYR A 246 -18.95 41.89 -21.67
CA TYR A 246 -17.81 41.45 -20.86
C TYR A 246 -16.61 41.15 -21.76
N LYS A 247 -15.41 41.18 -21.18
CA LYS A 247 -14.19 40.78 -21.88
C LYS A 247 -13.96 39.28 -21.71
N GLY A 248 -14.13 38.52 -22.79
CA GLY A 248 -13.86 37.08 -22.83
C GLY A 248 -12.45 36.82 -23.33
N ARG A 249 -11.71 35.96 -22.63
CA ARG A 249 -10.39 35.47 -23.08
C ARG A 249 -10.57 34.12 -23.76
N PHE A 250 -10.06 33.97 -24.97
CA PHE A 250 -10.05 32.69 -25.66
C PHE A 250 -9.05 31.71 -25.02
N TRP A 251 -9.42 30.44 -25.03
CA TRP A 251 -8.56 29.31 -24.70
C TRP A 251 -8.77 28.21 -25.74
N SER A 252 -7.68 27.77 -26.37
CA SER A 252 -7.72 26.56 -27.17
C SER A 252 -8.05 25.34 -26.30
N ALA A 253 -8.57 24.28 -26.92
CA ALA A 253 -8.88 23.04 -26.20
C ALA A 253 -7.65 22.52 -25.44
N ARG A 254 -6.48 22.49 -26.09
CA ARG A 254 -5.20 22.09 -25.50
C ARG A 254 -4.81 23.00 -24.33
N ALA A 255 -4.86 24.32 -24.50
CA ALA A 255 -4.47 25.25 -23.44
C ALA A 255 -5.35 25.08 -22.19
N PHE A 256 -6.67 24.91 -22.36
CA PHE A 256 -7.59 24.72 -21.24
C PHE A 256 -7.32 23.41 -20.49
N VAL A 257 -7.16 22.30 -21.23
CA VAL A 257 -6.88 20.97 -20.65
C VAL A 257 -5.56 21.01 -19.86
N LEU A 258 -4.48 21.49 -20.47
CA LEU A 258 -3.16 21.52 -19.83
C LEU A 258 -3.13 22.45 -18.61
N HIS A 259 -3.77 23.62 -18.67
CA HIS A 259 -3.86 24.53 -17.53
C HIS A 259 -4.67 23.92 -16.37
N THR A 260 -5.79 23.27 -16.67
CA THR A 260 -6.59 22.57 -15.66
C THR A 260 -5.78 21.46 -14.98
N LEU A 261 -4.96 20.73 -15.75
CA LEU A 261 -4.06 19.69 -15.22
C LEU A 261 -2.87 20.25 -14.42
N ALA A 262 -2.41 21.45 -14.72
CA ALA A 262 -1.33 22.08 -13.97
C ALA A 262 -1.85 22.68 -12.64
N ASP A 263 -2.93 23.45 -12.70
CA ASP A 263 -3.27 24.40 -11.62
C ASP A 263 -4.48 23.97 -10.76
N SER A 264 -5.34 23.07 -11.26
CA SER A 264 -6.53 22.66 -10.49
C SER A 264 -6.16 21.76 -9.31
N GLN A 265 -6.68 22.13 -8.14
CA GLN A 265 -6.63 21.33 -6.90
C GLN A 265 -7.78 20.29 -6.82
N SER A 266 -8.75 20.32 -7.74
CA SER A 266 -9.89 19.40 -7.73
C SER A 266 -9.58 18.12 -8.51
N GLU A 267 -9.42 17.00 -7.81
CA GLU A 267 -9.22 15.68 -8.45
C GLU A 267 -10.33 15.34 -9.45
N THR A 268 -11.59 15.64 -9.14
CA THR A 268 -12.71 15.40 -10.05
C THR A 268 -12.58 16.18 -11.35
N GLN A 269 -12.14 17.44 -11.29
CA GLN A 269 -11.92 18.24 -12.51
C GLN A 269 -10.71 17.73 -13.30
N ARG A 270 -9.62 17.38 -12.62
CA ARG A 270 -8.44 16.77 -13.24
C ARG A 270 -8.80 15.47 -13.96
N ALA A 271 -9.54 14.57 -13.31
CA ALA A 271 -10.02 13.32 -13.89
C ALA A 271 -10.89 13.55 -15.14
N LYS A 272 -11.74 14.58 -15.13
CA LYS A 272 -12.55 14.94 -16.30
C LYS A 272 -11.72 15.42 -17.47
N VAL A 273 -10.66 16.20 -17.26
CA VAL A 273 -9.84 16.66 -18.40
C VAL A 273 -8.82 15.63 -18.86
N LEU A 274 -8.41 14.70 -17.98
CA LEU A 274 -7.51 13.59 -18.32
C LEU A 274 -8.06 12.70 -19.43
N GLN A 275 -9.38 12.56 -19.58
CA GLN A 275 -9.98 11.75 -20.65
C GLN A 275 -9.68 12.29 -22.06
N PHE A 276 -9.35 13.57 -22.18
CA PHE A 276 -9.00 14.23 -23.44
C PHE A 276 -7.50 14.26 -23.70
N VAL A 277 -6.71 13.62 -22.84
CA VAL A 277 -5.26 13.53 -22.97
C VAL A 277 -4.89 12.12 -23.40
N GLU A 278 -4.37 12.02 -24.62
CA GLU A 278 -3.65 10.83 -25.04
C GLU A 278 -2.25 10.88 -24.43
N SER A 279 -1.91 9.82 -23.69
CA SER A 279 -0.60 9.67 -23.09
C SER A 279 0.17 8.61 -23.86
N GLY A 280 1.31 8.99 -24.41
CA GLY A 280 2.16 8.08 -25.17
C GLY A 280 3.64 8.44 -25.06
N PRO A 281 4.56 7.59 -25.57
CA PRO A 281 5.97 7.92 -25.64
C PRO A 281 6.18 9.23 -26.38
N CYS A 282 6.95 10.15 -25.80
CA CYS A 282 7.21 11.44 -26.42
C CYS A 282 7.95 11.24 -27.75
N SER A 283 7.33 11.65 -28.85
CA SER A 283 7.89 11.49 -30.21
C SER A 283 9.20 12.25 -30.44
N PHE A 284 9.52 13.26 -29.61
CA PHE A 284 10.78 14.01 -29.74
C PHE A 284 12.00 13.25 -29.21
N CYS A 285 11.83 12.55 -28.07
CA CYS A 285 12.91 11.80 -27.42
C CYS A 285 12.71 10.28 -27.48
N GLY A 286 11.68 9.80 -28.17
CA GLY A 286 11.33 8.38 -28.28
C GLY A 286 10.95 7.75 -26.93
N GLY A 287 10.42 8.52 -25.99
CA GLY A 287 10.08 8.02 -24.65
C GLY A 287 11.19 8.15 -23.60
N THR A 288 12.42 8.47 -23.98
CA THR A 288 13.58 8.42 -23.05
C THR A 288 13.63 9.55 -22.01
N GLY A 289 12.92 10.65 -22.25
CA GLY A 289 12.97 11.84 -21.40
C GLY A 289 14.28 12.64 -21.47
N LEU A 290 15.26 12.25 -22.30
CA LEU A 290 16.58 12.89 -22.35
C LEU A 290 16.81 13.72 -23.62
N THR A 291 17.80 14.61 -23.58
CA THR A 291 18.28 15.32 -24.77
C THR A 291 19.02 14.39 -25.74
N ARG A 292 19.04 14.74 -27.03
CA ARG A 292 19.80 14.00 -28.05
C ARG A 292 21.30 13.97 -27.77
N ALA A 293 21.85 15.04 -27.17
CA ALA A 293 23.26 15.11 -26.81
C ALA A 293 23.62 14.05 -25.75
N ALA A 294 22.79 13.89 -24.73
CA ALA A 294 22.98 12.85 -23.71
C ALA A 294 22.86 11.44 -24.30
N LEU A 295 21.90 11.23 -25.21
CA LEU A 295 21.69 9.94 -25.89
C LEU A 295 22.81 9.60 -26.90
N ALA A 296 23.62 10.57 -27.31
CA ALA A 296 24.74 10.31 -28.22
C ALA A 296 25.97 9.70 -27.52
N VAL A 297 26.03 9.76 -26.19
CA VAL A 297 27.12 9.20 -25.39
C VAL A 297 26.78 7.77 -24.98
N THR A 298 27.72 6.85 -25.17
CA THR A 298 27.52 5.44 -24.88
C THR A 298 28.50 4.91 -23.83
N PHE A 299 28.16 3.81 -23.18
CA PHE A 299 29.07 3.01 -22.36
C PHE A 299 28.82 1.54 -22.70
N ALA A 300 29.87 0.79 -23.01
CA ALA A 300 29.77 -0.57 -23.55
C ALA A 300 28.76 -0.67 -24.72
N GLY A 301 28.79 0.33 -25.60
CA GLY A 301 27.93 0.40 -26.79
C GLY A 301 26.46 0.78 -26.55
N ARG A 302 26.04 1.07 -25.31
CA ARG A 302 24.66 1.43 -24.97
C ARG A 302 24.53 2.87 -24.51
N THR A 303 23.41 3.51 -24.79
CA THR A 303 23.06 4.82 -24.24
C THR A 303 22.62 4.68 -22.77
N ILE A 304 22.60 5.79 -22.02
CA ILE A 304 22.13 5.75 -20.63
C ILE A 304 20.65 5.36 -20.53
N ALA A 305 19.83 5.74 -21.51
CA ALA A 305 18.41 5.38 -21.53
C ALA A 305 18.22 3.87 -21.75
N GLU A 306 19.01 3.28 -22.64
CA GLU A 306 19.00 1.82 -22.85
C GLU A 306 19.42 1.08 -21.58
N LEU A 307 20.49 1.52 -20.88
CA LEU A 307 20.88 0.91 -19.61
C LEU A 307 19.77 1.04 -18.56
N ASN A 308 19.13 2.22 -18.46
CA ASN A 308 18.11 2.43 -17.44
C ASN A 308 16.88 1.52 -17.63
N GLY A 309 16.60 1.10 -18.86
CA GLY A 309 15.52 0.16 -19.19
C GLY A 309 15.90 -1.32 -19.05
N LEU A 310 17.18 -1.65 -18.83
CA LEU A 310 17.61 -3.05 -18.60
C LEU A 310 17.18 -3.54 -17.20
N PRO A 311 16.86 -4.82 -17.05
CA PRO A 311 16.79 -5.46 -15.73
C PRO A 311 18.12 -5.31 -14.98
N LEU A 312 18.07 -5.09 -13.67
CA LEU A 312 19.24 -4.99 -12.80
C LEU A 312 20.20 -6.19 -12.94
N SER A 313 19.68 -7.39 -13.19
CA SER A 313 20.52 -8.56 -13.48
C SER A 313 21.37 -8.40 -14.74
N GLU A 314 20.82 -7.78 -15.80
CA GLU A 314 21.58 -7.48 -17.02
C GLU A 314 22.52 -6.30 -16.84
N VAL A 315 22.13 -5.31 -16.02
CA VAL A 315 23.03 -4.21 -15.64
C VAL A 315 24.28 -4.75 -14.93
N ALA A 316 24.13 -5.73 -14.03
CA ALA A 316 25.27 -6.38 -13.37
C ALA A 316 26.22 -7.03 -14.38
N GLU A 317 25.68 -7.81 -15.31
CA GLU A 317 26.48 -8.47 -16.35
C GLU A 317 27.17 -7.48 -17.30
N MET A 318 26.52 -6.35 -17.60
CA MET A 318 27.11 -5.28 -18.41
C MET A 318 28.27 -4.56 -17.70
N LEU A 319 28.21 -4.40 -16.37
CA LEU A 319 29.25 -3.73 -15.57
C LEU A 319 30.43 -4.64 -15.23
N ARG A 320 30.21 -5.96 -15.13
CA ARG A 320 31.21 -6.95 -14.68
C ARG A 320 32.54 -6.90 -15.46
N PRO A 321 32.57 -6.78 -16.80
CA PRO A 321 33.82 -6.67 -17.54
C PRO A 321 34.67 -5.47 -17.12
N THR A 322 34.08 -4.29 -16.96
CA THR A 322 34.80 -3.09 -16.54
C THR A 322 35.22 -3.16 -15.07
N ALA A 323 34.34 -3.62 -14.18
CA ALA A 323 34.62 -3.71 -12.73
C ALA A 323 35.79 -4.65 -12.39
N SER A 324 36.03 -5.66 -13.25
CA SER A 324 37.06 -6.69 -13.09
C SER A 324 38.37 -6.41 -13.83
N LEU A 325 38.50 -5.27 -14.53
CA LEU A 325 39.73 -4.90 -15.21
C LEU A 325 40.90 -4.79 -14.22
N ALA A 326 41.94 -5.62 -14.44
CA ALA A 326 43.15 -5.63 -13.62
C ALA A 326 44.14 -4.52 -13.99
N HIS A 327 44.15 -4.10 -15.26
CA HIS A 327 45.10 -3.10 -15.79
C HIS A 327 44.34 -1.96 -16.47
N ALA A 328 43.81 -1.06 -15.65
CA ALA A 328 43.15 0.15 -16.14
C ALA A 328 44.17 1.24 -16.49
N THR A 329 43.84 2.06 -17.48
CA THR A 329 44.67 3.20 -17.89
C THR A 329 44.34 4.46 -17.08
N ALA A 330 45.27 5.41 -17.01
CA ALA A 330 45.00 6.71 -16.39
C ALA A 330 43.94 7.48 -17.20
N ALA A 331 42.98 8.09 -16.49
CA ALA A 331 41.99 8.93 -17.14
C ALA A 331 42.65 10.22 -17.68
N THR A 332 42.46 10.51 -18.97
CA THR A 332 42.95 11.75 -19.59
C THR A 332 41.80 12.56 -20.17
N SER A 333 41.90 13.89 -20.16
CA SER A 333 40.85 14.79 -20.65
C SER A 333 40.68 14.77 -22.17
N ARG A 334 41.63 14.17 -22.91
CA ARG A 334 41.65 14.12 -24.38
C ARG A 334 41.15 12.79 -24.97
N ALA A 335 40.92 11.77 -24.14
CA ALA A 335 40.44 10.48 -24.63
C ALA A 335 38.96 10.58 -25.03
N SER A 336 38.62 10.05 -26.20
CA SER A 336 37.24 9.96 -26.69
C SER A 336 36.39 8.92 -25.96
N SER A 337 37.02 7.99 -25.25
CA SER A 337 36.38 7.00 -24.38
C SER A 337 37.18 6.83 -23.10
N GLY A 338 36.49 6.72 -21.97
CA GLY A 338 37.09 6.44 -20.66
C GLY A 338 36.81 5.02 -20.16
N GLU A 339 36.24 4.12 -20.97
CA GLU A 339 35.74 2.81 -20.51
C GLU A 339 36.83 1.91 -19.91
N GLY A 340 38.07 2.05 -20.38
CA GLY A 340 39.24 1.31 -19.86
C GLY A 340 40.04 2.04 -18.78
N THR A 341 39.49 3.08 -18.15
CA THR A 341 40.22 3.92 -17.18
C THR A 341 39.97 3.53 -15.73
N GLU A 342 40.89 3.90 -14.82
CA GLU A 342 40.73 3.66 -13.37
C GLU A 342 39.43 4.27 -12.81
N VAL A 343 38.98 5.39 -13.38
CA VAL A 343 37.71 6.04 -13.02
C VAL A 343 36.52 5.15 -13.38
N ALA A 344 36.53 4.55 -14.57
CA ALA A 344 35.49 3.62 -15.00
C ALA A 344 35.45 2.38 -14.11
N VAL A 345 36.61 1.78 -13.82
CA VAL A 345 36.70 0.62 -12.92
C VAL A 345 36.14 0.93 -11.54
N THR A 346 36.51 2.07 -10.96
CA THR A 346 36.06 2.47 -9.62
C THR A 346 34.54 2.65 -9.56
N ILE A 347 33.97 3.39 -10.50
CA ILE A 347 32.52 3.65 -10.53
C ILE A 347 31.76 2.36 -10.88
N ALA A 348 32.24 1.57 -11.85
CA ALA A 348 31.60 0.30 -12.24
C ALA A 348 31.63 -0.72 -11.10
N ARG A 349 32.71 -0.80 -10.32
CA ARG A 349 32.81 -1.71 -9.17
C ARG A 349 31.85 -1.32 -8.04
N ASP A 350 31.76 -0.03 -7.73
CA ASP A 350 30.78 0.45 -6.74
C ASP A 350 29.34 0.20 -7.21
N LEU A 351 29.01 0.55 -8.46
CA LEU A 351 27.71 0.27 -9.07
C LEU A 351 27.37 -1.22 -9.03
N LEU A 352 28.27 -2.08 -9.52
CA LEU A 352 28.08 -3.53 -9.55
C LEU A 352 27.78 -4.07 -8.15
N SER A 353 28.58 -3.68 -7.14
CA SER A 353 28.36 -4.14 -5.77
C SER A 353 27.00 -3.77 -5.20
N ARG A 354 26.44 -2.60 -5.58
CA ARG A 354 25.10 -2.18 -5.15
C ARG A 354 24.00 -2.90 -5.92
N VAL A 355 24.20 -3.12 -7.22
CA VAL A 355 23.27 -3.88 -8.06
C VAL A 355 23.20 -5.34 -7.60
N GLU A 356 24.33 -5.95 -7.25
CA GLU A 356 24.38 -7.34 -6.77
C GLU A 356 23.56 -7.55 -5.49
N VAL A 357 23.61 -6.61 -4.54
CA VAL A 357 22.73 -6.60 -3.35
C VAL A 357 21.25 -6.59 -3.73
N LEU A 358 20.85 -5.71 -4.67
CA LEU A 358 19.47 -5.65 -5.14
C LEU A 358 19.06 -6.95 -5.85
N THR A 359 19.93 -7.53 -6.67
CA THR A 359 19.64 -8.81 -7.32
C THR A 359 19.51 -9.96 -6.31
N GLY A 360 20.32 -9.96 -5.25
CA GLY A 360 20.26 -10.96 -4.17
C GLY A 360 18.93 -10.92 -3.41
N LEU A 361 18.35 -9.73 -3.24
CA LEU A 361 17.01 -9.52 -2.66
C LEU A 361 15.84 -9.89 -3.60
N GLY A 362 16.14 -10.53 -4.74
CA GLY A 362 15.16 -10.92 -5.74
C GLY A 362 14.62 -9.75 -6.57
N LEU A 363 15.29 -8.58 -6.57
CA LEU A 363 14.86 -7.40 -7.33
C LEU A 363 15.54 -7.28 -8.69
N GLY A 364 16.25 -8.32 -9.14
CA GLY A 364 17.02 -8.31 -10.39
C GLY A 364 16.21 -8.04 -11.65
N TYR A 365 14.90 -8.28 -11.62
CA TYR A 365 13.98 -8.02 -12.72
C TYR A 365 13.54 -6.55 -12.85
N LEU A 366 13.84 -5.71 -11.86
CA LEU A 366 13.51 -4.29 -11.92
C LEU A 366 14.46 -3.56 -12.87
N SER A 367 13.96 -2.53 -13.55
CA SER A 367 14.78 -1.57 -14.30
C SER A 367 14.95 -0.28 -13.51
N LEU A 368 16.00 0.50 -13.79
CA LEU A 368 16.28 1.77 -13.09
C LEU A 368 15.26 2.87 -13.42
N ASP A 369 14.65 2.82 -14.61
CA ASP A 369 13.59 3.74 -15.04
C ASP A 369 12.19 3.37 -14.53
N ARG A 370 12.00 2.20 -13.90
CA ARG A 370 10.70 1.80 -13.37
C ARG A 370 10.20 2.82 -12.36
N ALA A 371 9.03 3.37 -12.63
CA ALA A 371 8.41 4.40 -11.82
C ALA A 371 8.02 3.85 -10.44
N THR A 372 8.36 4.58 -9.38
CA THR A 372 8.06 4.16 -7.99
C THR A 372 6.58 3.91 -7.68
N PRO A 373 5.58 4.60 -8.28
CA PRO A 373 4.17 4.29 -8.04
C PRO A 373 3.74 2.91 -8.54
N THR A 374 4.50 2.27 -9.44
CA THR A 374 4.18 0.93 -9.98
C THR A 374 4.84 -0.20 -9.20
N LEU A 375 5.60 0.12 -8.15
CA LEU A 375 6.23 -0.86 -7.29
C LEU A 375 5.23 -1.38 -6.25
N SER A 376 5.31 -2.68 -5.94
CA SER A 376 4.61 -3.24 -4.80
C SER A 376 5.20 -2.68 -3.49
N PRO A 377 4.44 -2.69 -2.38
CA PRO A 377 4.97 -2.32 -1.07
C PRO A 377 6.25 -3.09 -0.70
N GLY A 378 6.28 -4.40 -0.96
CA GLY A 378 7.45 -5.25 -0.71
C GLY A 378 8.66 -4.94 -1.61
N GLU A 379 8.45 -4.61 -2.89
CA GLU A 379 9.53 -4.14 -3.79
C GLU A 379 10.14 -2.83 -3.28
N MET A 380 9.28 -1.85 -2.98
CA MET A 380 9.67 -0.53 -2.46
C MET A 380 10.48 -0.67 -1.15
N GLN A 381 10.03 -1.53 -0.26
CA GLN A 381 10.67 -1.75 1.03
C GLN A 381 12.04 -2.40 0.89
N ARG A 382 12.16 -3.47 0.11
CA ARG A 382 13.46 -4.12 -0.16
C ARG A 382 14.46 -3.16 -0.82
N LEU A 383 14.01 -2.31 -1.76
CA LEU A 383 14.84 -1.25 -2.34
C LEU A 383 15.36 -0.27 -1.27
N ARG A 384 14.49 0.17 -0.36
CA ARG A 384 14.87 1.08 0.74
C ARG A 384 15.86 0.44 1.70
N ILE A 385 15.64 -0.82 2.08
CA ILE A 385 16.53 -1.58 2.98
C ILE A 385 17.91 -1.74 2.33
N ALA A 386 17.96 -2.18 1.08
CA ALA A 386 19.22 -2.33 0.34
C ALA A 386 20.02 -1.02 0.27
N THR A 387 19.31 0.11 0.11
CA THR A 387 19.94 1.44 0.10
C THR A 387 20.59 1.78 1.44
N GLN A 388 20.07 1.26 2.56
CA GLN A 388 20.64 1.52 3.89
C GLN A 388 21.99 0.83 4.12
N LEU A 389 22.23 -0.36 3.55
CA LEU A 389 23.49 -1.09 3.70
C LEU A 389 24.73 -0.27 3.30
N ARG A 390 24.55 0.71 2.40
CA ARG A 390 25.64 1.53 1.86
C ARG A 390 25.52 3.01 2.24
N SER A 391 24.61 3.33 3.16
CA SER A 391 24.47 4.68 3.70
C SER A 391 25.65 5.11 4.58
N GLY A 392 26.41 4.15 5.11
CA GLY A 392 27.52 4.39 6.03
C GLY A 392 27.07 4.78 7.45
N LEU A 393 25.79 4.57 7.79
CA LEU A 393 25.27 4.83 9.13
C LEU A 393 25.78 3.79 10.14
N PHE A 394 26.13 4.27 11.32
CA PHE A 394 26.69 3.50 12.43
C PHE A 394 26.06 3.97 13.74
N GLY A 395 25.79 3.04 14.67
CA GLY A 395 25.25 3.35 15.98
C GLY A 395 23.81 3.84 15.96
N VAL A 396 23.03 3.48 14.94
CA VAL A 396 21.61 3.81 14.82
C VAL A 396 20.71 2.62 15.11
N VAL A 397 19.43 2.89 15.39
CA VAL A 397 18.37 1.88 15.42
C VAL A 397 17.59 1.93 14.11
N TYR A 398 17.67 0.87 13.31
CA TYR A 398 16.74 0.68 12.20
C TYR A 398 15.44 0.11 12.74
N VAL A 399 14.30 0.75 12.43
CA VAL A 399 12.96 0.25 12.77
C VAL A 399 12.23 -0.10 11.48
N LEU A 400 12.01 -1.39 11.23
CA LEU A 400 11.46 -1.94 9.99
C LEU A 400 10.06 -2.49 10.20
N ASP A 401 9.18 -2.28 9.22
CA ASP A 401 7.77 -2.66 9.27
C ASP A 401 7.49 -3.77 8.27
N GLU A 402 7.52 -5.03 8.70
CA GLU A 402 7.22 -6.22 7.87
C GLU A 402 8.06 -6.32 6.58
N PRO A 403 9.40 -6.35 6.66
CA PRO A 403 10.27 -6.42 5.48
C PRO A 403 10.08 -7.67 4.61
N SER A 404 9.48 -8.74 5.16
CA SER A 404 9.09 -9.95 4.42
C SER A 404 7.78 -9.84 3.63
N ALA A 405 7.04 -8.75 3.76
CA ALA A 405 5.74 -8.56 3.11
C ALA A 405 5.81 -8.81 1.59
N GLY A 406 4.98 -9.74 1.10
CA GLY A 406 4.93 -10.12 -0.32
C GLY A 406 6.20 -10.83 -0.83
N LEU A 407 7.07 -11.29 0.07
CA LEU A 407 8.29 -12.02 -0.29
C LEU A 407 7.98 -13.51 -0.40
N HIS A 408 8.46 -14.14 -1.48
CA HIS A 408 8.38 -15.58 -1.59
C HIS A 408 9.35 -16.23 -0.58
N PRO A 409 8.99 -17.34 0.08
CA PRO A 409 9.85 -17.99 1.08
C PRO A 409 11.28 -18.30 0.58
N ALA A 410 11.41 -18.62 -0.70
CA ALA A 410 12.72 -18.86 -1.33
C ALA A 410 13.64 -17.62 -1.44
N ASP A 411 13.12 -16.43 -1.20
CA ASP A 411 13.86 -15.17 -1.24
C ASP A 411 14.01 -14.56 0.18
N ALA A 412 13.42 -15.18 1.21
CA ALA A 412 13.48 -14.71 2.60
C ALA A 412 14.88 -14.82 3.21
N GLU A 413 15.69 -15.79 2.77
CA GLU A 413 17.06 -15.97 3.25
C GLU A 413 17.93 -14.74 2.96
N SER A 414 17.85 -14.20 1.74
CA SER A 414 18.56 -12.98 1.34
C SER A 414 18.18 -11.77 2.18
N LEU A 415 16.92 -11.67 2.59
CA LEU A 415 16.49 -10.57 3.47
C LEU A 415 17.19 -10.67 4.82
N VAL A 416 17.27 -11.88 5.40
CA VAL A 416 17.92 -12.04 6.71
C VAL A 416 19.42 -11.75 6.63
N GLU A 417 20.10 -12.13 5.55
CA GLU A 417 21.50 -11.75 5.31
C GLU A 417 21.68 -10.23 5.35
N VAL A 418 20.78 -9.49 4.70
CA VAL A 418 20.79 -8.02 4.72
C VAL A 418 20.54 -7.46 6.12
N LEU A 419 19.65 -8.05 6.92
CA LEU A 419 19.44 -7.63 8.31
C LEU A 419 20.69 -7.86 9.16
N GLU A 420 21.38 -8.99 8.97
CA GLU A 420 22.64 -9.30 9.65
C GLU A 420 23.77 -8.35 9.22
N GLU A 421 23.86 -7.99 7.94
CA GLU A 421 24.82 -6.98 7.47
C GLU A 421 24.57 -5.60 8.09
N LEU A 422 23.31 -5.16 8.19
CA LEU A 422 22.97 -3.92 8.88
C LEU A 422 23.42 -3.93 10.34
N ARG A 423 23.18 -5.04 11.04
CA ARG A 423 23.61 -5.27 12.42
C ARG A 423 25.13 -5.28 12.54
N ALA A 424 25.82 -6.04 11.68
CA ALA A 424 27.28 -6.16 11.66
C ALA A 424 27.97 -4.82 11.36
N GLY A 425 27.29 -3.91 10.67
CA GLY A 425 27.68 -2.51 10.53
C GLY A 425 27.64 -1.67 11.81
N GLY A 426 27.36 -2.28 12.98
CA GLY A 426 27.32 -1.60 14.28
C GLY A 426 25.98 -0.92 14.57
N ASN A 427 24.89 -1.50 14.07
CA ASN A 427 23.54 -0.95 14.24
C ASN A 427 22.64 -1.93 15.00
N SER A 428 21.54 -1.39 15.57
CA SER A 428 20.45 -2.21 16.13
C SER A 428 19.34 -2.33 15.09
N VAL A 429 18.72 -3.51 14.96
CA VAL A 429 17.70 -3.77 13.93
C VAL A 429 16.43 -4.24 14.62
N PHE A 430 15.44 -3.36 14.70
CA PHE A 430 14.12 -3.63 15.29
C PHE A 430 13.13 -3.88 14.16
N VAL A 431 12.52 -5.04 14.13
CA VAL A 431 11.66 -5.47 13.02
C VAL A 431 10.30 -5.88 13.56
N VAL A 432 9.23 -5.25 13.11
CA VAL A 432 7.87 -5.78 13.28
C VAL A 432 7.70 -6.87 12.22
N GLU A 433 7.47 -8.12 12.64
CA GLU A 433 7.44 -9.26 11.72
C GLU A 433 6.33 -10.26 12.04
N HIS A 434 5.89 -10.90 10.96
CA HIS A 434 4.88 -11.95 10.96
C HIS A 434 5.37 -13.24 10.30
N ASP A 435 6.49 -13.21 9.58
CA ASP A 435 7.15 -14.41 9.07
C ASP A 435 7.91 -15.11 10.20
N MET A 436 7.40 -16.28 10.61
CA MET A 436 7.98 -17.07 11.69
C MET A 436 9.36 -17.63 11.37
N GLU A 437 9.73 -17.80 10.09
CA GLU A 437 11.09 -18.19 9.72
C GLU A 437 12.09 -17.07 10.03
N ILE A 438 11.70 -15.81 9.83
CA ILE A 438 12.52 -14.64 10.17
C ILE A 438 12.56 -14.44 11.69
N VAL A 439 11.41 -14.53 12.37
CA VAL A 439 11.33 -14.41 13.83
C VAL A 439 12.22 -15.45 14.53
N ARG A 440 12.25 -16.70 14.04
CA ARG A 440 13.13 -17.75 14.57
C ARG A 440 14.63 -17.43 14.45
N ARG A 441 15.03 -16.56 13.52
CA ARG A 441 16.42 -16.16 13.30
C ARG A 441 16.80 -14.88 14.06
N ALA A 442 15.85 -14.19 14.68
CA ALA A 442 16.14 -13.01 15.48
C ALA A 442 16.95 -13.37 16.75
N ASP A 443 17.78 -12.44 17.24
CA ASP A 443 18.48 -12.63 18.51
C ASP A 443 17.52 -12.52 19.71
N TRP A 444 16.45 -11.73 19.57
CA TRP A 444 15.51 -11.37 20.63
C TRP A 444 14.10 -11.19 20.07
N VAL A 445 13.08 -11.48 20.87
CA VAL A 445 11.68 -11.26 20.53
C VAL A 445 10.96 -10.47 21.63
N VAL A 446 10.14 -9.52 21.21
CA VAL A 446 9.17 -8.80 22.05
C VAL A 446 7.79 -9.20 21.55
N ASP A 447 7.05 -9.96 22.35
CA ASP A 447 5.69 -10.39 22.02
C ASP A 447 4.66 -9.47 22.69
N VAL A 448 3.74 -8.93 21.89
CA VAL A 448 2.71 -7.96 22.30
C VAL A 448 1.33 -8.57 22.10
N GLY A 449 0.55 -8.71 23.17
CA GLY A 449 -0.71 -9.45 23.17
C GLY A 449 -1.28 -9.59 24.59
N PRO A 450 -2.36 -10.34 24.82
CA PRO A 450 -2.75 -11.54 24.07
C PRO A 450 -3.73 -11.30 22.91
N GLY A 451 -4.41 -10.16 22.85
CA GLY A 451 -5.38 -9.82 21.80
C GLY A 451 -5.05 -8.56 21.02
N ALA A 452 -6.05 -8.04 20.31
CA ALA A 452 -5.98 -6.80 19.54
C ALA A 452 -6.75 -5.65 20.22
N GLY A 453 -6.42 -4.41 19.89
CA GLY A 453 -7.15 -3.23 20.38
C GLY A 453 -7.12 -3.14 21.90
N THR A 454 -8.29 -3.02 22.52
CA THR A 454 -8.43 -2.99 23.98
C THR A 454 -8.00 -4.30 24.62
N GLY A 455 -8.08 -5.46 23.94
CA GLY A 455 -7.62 -6.75 24.44
C GLY A 455 -6.11 -7.02 24.26
N GLY A 456 -5.37 -6.08 23.67
CA GLY A 456 -3.92 -6.12 23.51
C GLY A 456 -3.21 -5.11 24.42
N GLY A 457 -2.07 -4.61 23.95
CA GLY A 457 -1.36 -3.49 24.57
C GLY A 457 -0.44 -3.88 25.73
N GLU A 458 -0.22 -5.16 25.96
CA GLU A 458 0.67 -5.69 27.01
C GLU A 458 1.85 -6.40 26.36
N VAL A 459 3.03 -6.32 26.99
CA VAL A 459 4.19 -7.13 26.59
C VAL A 459 4.13 -8.44 27.37
N LEU A 460 3.87 -9.52 26.64
CA LEU A 460 3.79 -10.87 27.23
C LEU A 460 5.19 -11.43 27.51
N TYR A 461 6.15 -11.06 26.67
CA TYR A 461 7.51 -11.58 26.73
C TYR A 461 8.49 -10.63 26.07
N SER A 462 9.69 -10.49 26.65
CA SER A 462 10.84 -9.84 26.04
C SER A 462 12.08 -10.66 26.41
N GLY A 463 12.64 -11.39 25.45
CA GLY A 463 13.74 -12.32 25.70
C GLY A 463 14.29 -12.97 24.44
N PRO A 464 15.25 -13.89 24.57
CA PRO A 464 15.68 -14.77 23.48
C PRO A 464 14.48 -15.54 22.89
N VAL A 465 14.49 -15.81 21.59
CA VAL A 465 13.32 -16.38 20.87
C VAL A 465 12.82 -17.70 21.47
N GLU A 466 13.74 -18.57 21.88
CA GLU A 466 13.42 -19.89 22.45
C GLU A 466 12.51 -19.82 23.68
N GLY A 467 12.67 -18.78 24.52
CA GLY A 467 11.87 -18.64 25.74
C GLY A 467 10.41 -18.26 25.51
N LEU A 468 10.01 -17.86 24.30
CA LEU A 468 8.61 -17.56 24.00
C LEU A 468 7.74 -18.83 24.02
N ALA A 469 8.33 -20.01 23.83
CA ALA A 469 7.61 -21.29 23.86
C ALA A 469 6.88 -21.54 25.19
N ASP A 470 7.45 -21.06 26.29
CA ASP A 470 6.96 -21.25 27.65
C ASP A 470 5.87 -20.24 28.07
N VAL A 471 5.55 -19.26 27.22
CA VAL A 471 4.63 -18.16 27.56
C VAL A 471 3.21 -18.50 27.14
N GLU A 472 2.41 -19.10 28.02
CA GLU A 472 1.12 -19.69 27.64
C GLU A 472 0.12 -18.74 26.95
N ALA A 473 0.10 -17.48 27.38
CA ALA A 473 -0.75 -16.42 26.85
C ALA A 473 -0.37 -15.98 25.43
N SER A 474 0.85 -16.30 24.96
CA SER A 474 1.31 -15.92 23.62
C SER A 474 0.58 -16.73 22.56
N VAL A 475 -0.09 -16.03 21.63
CA VAL A 475 -0.64 -16.65 20.42
C VAL A 475 0.49 -17.06 19.47
N THR A 476 1.56 -16.26 19.41
CA THR A 476 2.70 -16.46 18.51
C THR A 476 3.47 -17.76 18.83
N ARG A 477 3.53 -18.20 20.09
CA ARG A 477 4.26 -19.43 20.50
C ARG A 477 3.88 -20.68 19.69
N ARG A 478 2.61 -20.79 19.28
CA ARG A 478 2.06 -21.94 18.54
C ARG A 478 2.68 -22.09 17.15
N PHE A 479 3.17 -20.99 16.60
CA PHE A 479 3.71 -20.94 15.25
C PHE A 479 5.24 -20.96 15.22
N LEU A 480 5.91 -20.75 16.36
CA LEU A 480 7.37 -20.86 16.47
C LEU A 480 7.84 -22.29 16.78
N SER A 481 7.05 -23.08 17.50
CA SER A 481 7.42 -24.46 17.88
C SER A 481 7.41 -25.41 16.67
N PRO A 482 8.38 -26.32 16.52
CA PRO A 482 8.32 -27.38 15.52
C PRO A 482 7.06 -28.22 15.73
N ARG A 483 6.30 -28.48 14.66
CA ARG A 483 5.10 -29.33 14.70
C ARG A 483 5.49 -30.69 15.30
N ARG A 484 4.89 -31.06 16.45
CA ARG A 484 4.79 -32.46 16.84
C ARG A 484 3.72 -33.08 15.96
N ASP A 485 4.00 -34.23 15.35
CA ASP A 485 3.04 -35.01 14.56
C ASP A 485 1.76 -35.28 15.37
N ALA A 486 0.73 -34.46 15.18
CA ALA A 486 -0.60 -34.71 15.70
C ALA A 486 -1.29 -35.69 14.73
N GLY A 487 -1.61 -36.88 15.23
CA GLY A 487 -2.23 -37.95 14.46
C GLY A 487 -3.49 -37.48 13.73
N VAL A 488 -3.54 -37.79 12.43
CA VAL A 488 -4.64 -37.48 11.51
C VAL A 488 -5.97 -38.03 12.04
N VAL A 489 -6.91 -37.17 12.41
CA VAL A 489 -8.32 -37.55 12.60
C VAL A 489 -9.05 -37.30 11.28
N ARG A 490 -9.27 -38.37 10.50
CA ARG A 490 -10.12 -38.33 9.30
C ARG A 490 -11.59 -38.26 9.75
N GLN A 491 -12.32 -37.23 9.32
CA GLN A 491 -13.77 -37.24 9.41
C GLN A 491 -14.34 -38.13 8.30
N ASP A 492 -14.67 -39.37 8.64
CA ASP A 492 -15.46 -40.24 7.76
C ASP A 492 -16.90 -39.73 7.68
N ALA A 493 -17.32 -39.31 6.49
CA ALA A 493 -18.70 -39.00 6.18
C ALA A 493 -19.55 -40.28 6.16
N GLY A 494 -20.13 -40.65 7.31
CA GLY A 494 -21.13 -41.71 7.41
C GLY A 494 -22.52 -41.27 6.94
N PRO A 495 -23.32 -42.16 6.31
CA PRO A 495 -24.56 -41.78 5.64
C PRO A 495 -25.70 -41.50 6.63
N VAL A 496 -26.39 -40.37 6.41
CA VAL A 496 -27.58 -39.96 7.15
C VAL A 496 -28.71 -41.00 6.97
N ARG A 497 -28.99 -41.80 7.99
CA ARG A 497 -30.24 -42.58 8.07
C ARG A 497 -31.38 -41.68 8.52
N LYS A 498 -32.32 -41.43 7.60
CA LYS A 498 -33.66 -40.91 7.90
C LYS A 498 -34.40 -41.94 8.76
N ASN A 499 -34.94 -41.51 9.90
CA ASN A 499 -36.16 -42.10 10.43
C ASN A 499 -37.04 -41.04 11.07
N ALA A 500 -38.26 -40.99 10.57
CA ALA A 500 -39.36 -40.17 11.00
C ALA A 500 -40.09 -40.81 12.20
N GLY A 501 -40.68 -39.98 13.05
CA GLY A 501 -41.66 -40.41 14.06
C GLY A 501 -41.95 -39.30 15.07
N PRO A 502 -43.20 -38.81 15.20
CA PRO A 502 -43.53 -37.66 16.02
C PRO A 502 -43.87 -38.08 17.45
N VAL A 503 -43.38 -37.35 18.46
CA VAL A 503 -43.87 -37.51 19.83
C VAL A 503 -44.28 -36.15 20.39
N ARG A 504 -45.43 -36.19 21.05
CA ARG A 504 -46.36 -35.12 21.42
C ARG A 504 -45.78 -34.14 22.44
N ARG A 505 -46.35 -32.93 22.39
CA ARG A 505 -46.32 -31.92 23.43
C ARG A 505 -47.03 -32.44 24.68
N ASP A 506 -46.42 -32.22 25.84
CA ASP A 506 -47.16 -32.06 27.10
C ASP A 506 -46.57 -30.90 27.90
N ALA A 507 -47.47 -30.20 28.58
CA ALA A 507 -47.28 -28.93 29.26
C ALA A 507 -47.15 -29.11 30.78
N GLY A 508 -46.53 -28.12 31.43
CA GLY A 508 -46.41 -27.97 32.89
C GLY A 508 -45.00 -28.31 33.37
N THR A 509 -44.29 -27.50 34.14
CA THR A 509 -44.75 -26.68 35.28
C THR A 509 -43.65 -25.67 35.64
N VAL A 510 -44.05 -24.48 36.08
CA VAL A 510 -43.18 -23.41 36.59
C VAL A 510 -42.65 -23.77 37.98
N ARG A 511 -41.33 -23.67 38.21
CA ARG A 511 -40.73 -23.26 39.51
C ARG A 511 -39.42 -22.50 39.29
N ARG A 512 -39.32 -21.34 39.93
CA ARG A 512 -38.12 -20.50 40.10
C ARG A 512 -37.21 -21.10 41.19
N GLY A 513 -35.90 -20.92 41.05
CA GLY A 513 -34.93 -21.11 42.12
C GLY A 513 -33.50 -21.15 41.59
N GLU A 514 -32.80 -20.02 41.73
CA GLU A 514 -31.36 -19.81 41.96
C GLU A 514 -30.34 -20.82 41.37
N GLY A 515 -29.44 -20.32 40.53
CA GLY A 515 -28.26 -21.05 40.06
C GLY A 515 -27.16 -20.08 39.67
N ASP A 516 -25.99 -20.29 40.26
CA ASP A 516 -24.72 -19.60 40.08
C ASP A 516 -24.41 -19.24 38.61
N THR A 517 -23.93 -18.01 38.40
CA THR A 517 -23.31 -17.60 37.15
C THR A 517 -21.95 -18.28 37.02
N ALA A 518 -21.95 -19.49 36.46
CA ALA A 518 -20.76 -20.06 35.87
C ALA A 518 -20.43 -19.25 34.61
N GLU A 519 -19.32 -18.52 34.64
CA GLU A 519 -18.63 -18.04 33.45
C GLU A 519 -18.32 -19.25 32.56
N GLU A 520 -19.09 -19.42 31.49
CA GLU A 520 -18.72 -20.33 30.40
C GLU A 520 -17.50 -19.73 29.70
N ALA A 521 -16.32 -20.14 30.16
CA ALA A 521 -15.09 -20.01 29.43
C ALA A 521 -15.29 -20.64 28.05
N HIS A 522 -15.23 -19.80 27.01
CA HIS A 522 -15.21 -20.22 25.62
C HIS A 522 -13.93 -21.04 25.38
N GLU A 523 -13.96 -22.33 25.69
CA GLU A 523 -12.91 -23.28 25.29
C GLU A 523 -12.81 -23.25 23.77
N THR A 524 -11.72 -22.65 23.28
CA THR A 524 -11.37 -22.63 21.87
C THR A 524 -10.90 -24.05 21.52
N PRO A 525 -11.44 -24.73 20.48
CA PRO A 525 -11.01 -26.08 20.15
C PRO A 525 -9.52 -26.06 19.80
N ALA A 526 -8.73 -26.77 20.60
CA ALA A 526 -7.33 -27.02 20.32
C ALA A 526 -7.17 -27.99 19.14
N ASP A 527 -6.25 -27.63 18.23
CA ASP A 527 -5.40 -28.55 17.45
C ASP A 527 -5.98 -29.35 16.26
N ALA A 528 -7.14 -28.99 15.71
CA ALA A 528 -7.62 -29.60 14.46
C ALA A 528 -7.40 -28.68 13.24
N ARG A 529 -6.20 -28.72 12.62
CA ARG A 529 -6.08 -28.26 11.23
C ARG A 529 -6.95 -29.17 10.37
N ILE A 530 -8.00 -28.61 9.79
CA ILE A 530 -8.92 -29.36 8.93
C ILE A 530 -8.17 -29.71 7.64
N GLU A 531 -7.61 -30.93 7.54
CA GLU A 531 -7.26 -31.50 6.23
C GLU A 531 -8.55 -31.70 5.44
N ARG A 532 -8.96 -30.66 4.71
CA ARG A 532 -10.10 -30.71 3.79
C ARG A 532 -9.63 -31.36 2.49
N ALA A 533 -10.39 -32.35 2.01
CA ALA A 533 -10.18 -32.88 0.67
C ALA A 533 -10.44 -31.76 -0.35
N PRO A 534 -9.58 -31.59 -1.39
CA PRO A 534 -9.80 -30.61 -2.42
C PRO A 534 -11.20 -30.77 -3.07
N ARG A 535 -11.92 -29.65 -3.23
CA ARG A 535 -13.22 -29.63 -3.92
C ARG A 535 -13.03 -29.97 -5.40
N ALA A 536 -14.03 -30.65 -5.98
CA ALA A 536 -14.06 -30.88 -7.42
C ALA A 536 -14.49 -29.59 -8.16
N PRO A 537 -13.75 -29.14 -9.20
CA PRO A 537 -14.14 -28.00 -10.01
C PRO A 537 -15.51 -28.19 -10.66
N THR A 538 -16.31 -27.13 -10.70
CA THR A 538 -17.62 -27.12 -11.37
C THR A 538 -17.50 -26.86 -12.87
N ALA A 539 -16.45 -26.15 -13.28
CA ALA A 539 -16.09 -25.82 -14.65
C ALA A 539 -14.65 -25.30 -14.69
N TRP A 540 -14.16 -24.93 -15.87
CA TRP A 540 -12.84 -24.36 -16.07
C TRP A 540 -12.93 -23.11 -16.93
N LEU A 541 -12.14 -22.10 -16.61
CA LEU A 541 -11.88 -20.95 -17.44
C LEU A 541 -10.55 -21.18 -18.15
N GLU A 542 -10.61 -21.41 -19.46
CA GLU A 542 -9.43 -21.67 -20.28
C GLU A 542 -8.76 -20.37 -20.69
N LEU A 543 -7.51 -20.19 -20.30
CA LEU A 543 -6.65 -19.13 -20.80
C LEU A 543 -5.66 -19.73 -21.80
N ARG A 544 -5.63 -19.15 -23.00
CA ARG A 544 -4.81 -19.61 -24.11
C ARG A 544 -4.04 -18.44 -24.72
N ASP A 545 -2.80 -18.70 -25.13
CA ASP A 545 -1.89 -17.75 -25.79
C ASP A 545 -1.85 -16.38 -25.09
N VAL A 546 -1.79 -16.41 -23.74
CA VAL A 546 -1.80 -15.17 -22.96
C VAL A 546 -0.45 -14.46 -23.10
N ALA A 547 -0.49 -13.27 -23.69
CA ALA A 547 0.66 -12.37 -23.78
C ALA A 547 0.33 -11.03 -23.09
N ARG A 548 0.96 -10.77 -21.94
CA ARG A 548 0.85 -9.50 -21.20
C ARG A 548 2.04 -9.32 -20.27
N HIS A 549 2.73 -8.18 -20.34
CA HIS A 549 3.98 -7.93 -19.61
C HIS A 549 4.99 -9.06 -19.84
N ASN A 550 5.38 -9.80 -18.80
CA ASN A 550 6.29 -10.92 -18.91
C ASN A 550 5.60 -12.28 -19.16
N LEU A 551 4.27 -12.34 -19.22
CA LEU A 551 3.54 -13.55 -19.66
C LEU A 551 3.75 -13.74 -21.16
N ARG A 552 4.24 -14.92 -21.57
CA ARG A 552 4.63 -15.21 -22.96
C ARG A 552 3.90 -16.46 -23.47
N ALA A 553 2.87 -16.26 -24.29
CA ALA A 553 2.04 -17.35 -24.84
C ALA A 553 1.61 -18.36 -23.75
N LEU A 554 1.18 -17.83 -22.60
CA LEU A 554 0.87 -18.63 -21.43
C LEU A 554 -0.50 -19.31 -21.60
N ASP A 555 -0.49 -20.64 -21.52
CA ASP A 555 -1.68 -21.47 -21.45
C ASP A 555 -1.90 -21.94 -20.00
N VAL A 556 -3.07 -21.65 -19.44
CA VAL A 556 -3.43 -22.13 -18.10
C VAL A 556 -4.95 -22.22 -17.94
N ASP A 557 -5.41 -23.26 -17.25
CA ASP A 557 -6.81 -23.43 -16.90
C ASP A 557 -7.05 -23.05 -15.44
N VAL A 558 -8.06 -22.21 -15.20
CA VAL A 558 -8.44 -21.78 -13.86
C VAL A 558 -9.75 -22.48 -13.46
N PRO A 559 -9.77 -23.31 -12.41
CA PRO A 559 -10.98 -24.03 -12.01
C PRO A 559 -12.00 -23.11 -11.36
N LEU A 560 -13.28 -23.33 -11.65
CA LEU A 560 -14.41 -22.57 -11.11
C LEU A 560 -15.11 -23.32 -9.97
N GLY A 561 -15.61 -22.58 -8.98
CA GLY A 561 -16.31 -23.09 -7.79
C GLY A 561 -15.38 -23.65 -6.71
N VAL A 562 -14.10 -23.26 -6.74
CA VAL A 562 -13.07 -23.72 -5.80
C VAL A 562 -12.15 -22.57 -5.38
N LEU A 563 -11.32 -22.78 -4.36
CA LEU A 563 -10.23 -21.87 -3.96
C LEU A 563 -8.96 -22.20 -4.76
N THR A 564 -8.51 -21.28 -5.61
CA THR A 564 -7.25 -21.39 -6.35
C THR A 564 -6.20 -20.44 -5.79
N ALA A 565 -5.02 -20.95 -5.44
CA ALA A 565 -3.87 -20.14 -5.09
C ALA A 565 -2.93 -20.00 -6.30
N VAL A 566 -2.56 -18.77 -6.65
CA VAL A 566 -1.53 -18.44 -7.63
C VAL A 566 -0.28 -18.04 -6.86
N THR A 567 0.78 -18.85 -6.97
CA THR A 567 2.04 -18.70 -6.23
C THR A 567 3.22 -18.61 -7.20
N GLY A 568 4.42 -18.43 -6.66
CA GLY A 568 5.67 -18.27 -7.40
C GLY A 568 6.49 -17.08 -6.92
N VAL A 569 7.75 -17.02 -7.35
CA VAL A 569 8.73 -16.01 -6.91
C VAL A 569 8.32 -14.56 -7.24
N SER A 570 8.93 -13.59 -6.58
CA SER A 570 8.65 -12.15 -6.84
C SER A 570 8.91 -11.83 -8.32
N GLY A 571 7.99 -11.12 -8.97
CA GLY A 571 8.10 -10.76 -10.39
C GLY A 571 7.79 -11.89 -11.40
N SER A 572 7.32 -13.06 -10.97
CA SER A 572 7.03 -14.18 -11.89
C SER A 572 5.81 -13.99 -12.82
N GLY A 573 5.00 -12.94 -12.61
CA GLY A 573 3.82 -12.62 -13.44
C GLY A 573 2.46 -12.81 -12.76
N LYS A 574 2.42 -13.11 -11.45
CA LYS A 574 1.18 -13.39 -10.69
C LYS A 574 0.13 -12.28 -10.80
N SER A 575 0.50 -11.04 -10.47
CA SER A 575 -0.43 -9.90 -10.54
C SER A 575 -0.85 -9.58 -11.98
N SER A 576 0.04 -9.80 -12.97
CA SER A 576 -0.31 -9.65 -14.40
C SER A 576 -1.36 -10.68 -14.83
N LEU A 577 -1.25 -11.92 -14.35
CA LEU A 577 -2.22 -12.98 -14.61
C LEU A 577 -3.55 -12.72 -13.91
N VAL A 578 -3.55 -12.49 -12.58
CA VAL A 578 -4.77 -12.42 -11.77
C VAL A 578 -5.46 -11.06 -11.89
N GLY A 579 -4.74 -9.96 -11.60
CA GLY A 579 -5.31 -8.61 -11.61
C GLY A 579 -5.54 -8.05 -13.02
N GLY A 580 -4.75 -8.51 -14.00
CA GLY A 580 -4.86 -8.09 -15.40
C GLY A 580 -5.71 -9.04 -16.25
N VAL A 581 -5.11 -10.16 -16.67
CA VAL A 581 -5.69 -11.04 -17.71
C VAL A 581 -6.98 -11.71 -17.23
N LEU A 582 -6.96 -12.34 -16.06
CA LEU A 582 -8.09 -13.11 -15.55
C LEU A 582 -9.30 -12.22 -15.27
N ALA A 583 -9.08 -11.02 -14.75
CA ALA A 583 -10.15 -10.06 -14.48
C ALA A 583 -10.91 -9.63 -15.76
N GLU A 584 -10.16 -9.37 -16.83
CA GLU A 584 -10.74 -9.02 -18.13
C GLU A 584 -11.48 -10.22 -18.75
N ARG A 585 -10.83 -11.38 -18.83
CA ARG A 585 -11.39 -12.58 -19.48
C ARG A 585 -12.58 -13.17 -18.75
N ALA A 586 -12.58 -13.13 -17.42
CA ALA A 586 -13.68 -13.69 -16.63
C ALA A 586 -14.98 -12.89 -16.79
N THR A 587 -14.92 -11.61 -17.13
CA THR A 587 -16.11 -10.77 -17.35
C THR A 587 -16.90 -11.22 -18.58
N GLU A 588 -16.24 -11.88 -19.54
CA GLU A 588 -16.85 -12.40 -20.77
C GLU A 588 -17.33 -13.86 -20.62
N HIS A 589 -17.04 -14.52 -19.49
CA HIS A 589 -17.25 -15.94 -19.32
C HIS A 589 -18.71 -16.28 -18.94
N PRO A 590 -19.41 -17.18 -19.66
CA PRO A 590 -20.85 -17.45 -19.43
C PRO A 590 -21.22 -17.98 -18.03
N LEU A 591 -20.24 -18.52 -17.29
CA LEU A 591 -20.44 -19.05 -15.94
C LEU A 591 -20.00 -18.11 -14.83
N VAL A 592 -19.61 -16.87 -15.14
CA VAL A 592 -19.21 -15.85 -14.17
C VAL A 592 -20.18 -14.68 -14.28
N ASP A 593 -20.99 -14.47 -13.23
CA ASP A 593 -22.00 -13.40 -13.22
C ASP A 593 -21.38 -12.05 -12.86
N ARG A 594 -20.30 -12.08 -12.06
CA ARG A 594 -19.65 -10.89 -11.50
C ARG A 594 -18.20 -11.20 -11.16
N VAL A 595 -17.31 -10.29 -11.53
CA VAL A 595 -15.90 -10.29 -11.10
C VAL A 595 -15.72 -9.23 -10.02
N VAL A 596 -15.07 -9.59 -8.91
CA VAL A 596 -14.77 -8.69 -7.80
C VAL A 596 -13.29 -8.74 -7.49
N GLN A 597 -12.60 -7.62 -7.68
CA GLN A 597 -11.20 -7.47 -7.27
C GLN A 597 -11.12 -6.87 -5.87
N VAL A 598 -10.33 -7.50 -5.00
CA VAL A 598 -10.09 -7.04 -3.63
C VAL A 598 -8.60 -6.82 -3.44
N ASP A 599 -8.17 -5.57 -3.68
CA ASP A 599 -6.78 -5.12 -3.56
C ASP A 599 -6.50 -4.39 -2.22
N GLN A 600 -5.22 -4.10 -1.97
CA GLN A 600 -4.76 -3.32 -0.82
C GLN A 600 -4.80 -1.80 -1.02
N ALA A 601 -5.38 -1.30 -2.12
CA ALA A 601 -5.49 0.15 -2.32
C ALA A 601 -6.30 0.78 -1.16
N PRO A 602 -5.99 2.01 -0.73
CA PRO A 602 -6.74 2.63 0.37
C PRO A 602 -8.25 2.68 0.06
N ILE A 603 -9.10 2.44 1.05
CA ILE A 603 -10.57 2.63 0.90
C ILE A 603 -10.95 4.11 0.65
N GLY A 604 -10.02 5.02 0.92
CA GLY A 604 -10.07 6.43 0.57
C GLY A 604 -8.74 7.11 0.86
N ARG A 605 -8.51 8.28 0.26
CA ARG A 605 -7.25 9.03 0.38
C ARG A 605 -7.29 10.18 1.38
N THR A 606 -8.47 10.51 1.89
CA THR A 606 -8.68 11.62 2.83
C THR A 606 -9.29 11.12 4.13
N PRO A 607 -9.14 11.87 5.24
CA PRO A 607 -9.76 11.53 6.53
C PRO A 607 -11.30 11.46 6.52
N ARG A 608 -11.95 11.99 5.47
CA ARG A 608 -13.40 11.83 5.28
C ARG A 608 -13.81 10.38 5.11
N SER A 609 -13.00 9.58 4.42
CA SER A 609 -13.24 8.16 4.27
C SER A 609 -12.85 7.42 5.55
N ASN A 610 -13.71 6.52 6.00
CA ASN A 610 -13.49 5.66 7.16
C ASN A 610 -14.32 4.38 7.02
N LEU A 611 -14.07 3.42 7.93
CA LEU A 611 -14.74 2.11 7.97
C LEU A 611 -16.28 2.24 7.96
N ALA A 612 -16.86 3.13 8.77
CA ALA A 612 -18.31 3.28 8.88
C ALA A 612 -18.96 3.77 7.58
N THR A 613 -18.32 4.72 6.91
CA THR A 613 -18.79 5.23 5.60
C THR A 613 -18.63 4.22 4.48
N TYR A 614 -17.53 3.46 4.46
CA TYR A 614 -17.23 2.53 3.38
C TYR A 614 -18.17 1.32 3.37
N THR A 615 -18.45 0.78 4.54
CA THR A 615 -19.36 -0.37 4.72
C THR A 615 -20.83 0.01 4.56
N GLY A 616 -21.15 1.31 4.61
CA GLY A 616 -22.53 1.82 4.58
C GLY A 616 -23.26 1.72 5.92
N LEU A 617 -22.64 1.17 6.98
CA LEU A 617 -23.28 1.06 8.30
C LEU A 617 -23.64 2.44 8.87
N PHE A 618 -22.90 3.48 8.49
CA PHE A 618 -23.11 4.83 9.02
C PHE A 618 -24.47 5.43 8.64
N ASP A 619 -25.07 4.99 7.53
CA ASP A 619 -26.40 5.45 7.12
C ASP A 619 -27.47 5.02 8.13
N ALA A 620 -27.36 3.79 8.64
CA ALA A 620 -28.27 3.26 9.66
C ALA A 620 -28.06 3.95 11.03
N VAL A 621 -26.81 4.24 11.38
CA VAL A 621 -26.48 5.00 12.59
C VAL A 621 -27.10 6.40 12.52
N ARG A 622 -26.89 7.13 11.42
CA ARG A 622 -27.47 8.49 11.25
C ARG A 622 -28.99 8.48 11.26
N ALA A 623 -29.63 7.46 10.70
CA ALA A 623 -31.09 7.30 10.76
C ALA A 623 -31.59 7.11 12.19
N SER A 624 -30.83 6.38 13.03
CA SER A 624 -31.16 6.15 14.44
C SER A 624 -31.07 7.45 15.25
N PHE A 625 -30.01 8.25 15.05
CA PHE A 625 -29.90 9.59 15.68
C PHE A 625 -31.01 10.55 15.25
N ALA A 626 -31.39 10.56 13.96
CA ALA A 626 -32.49 11.37 13.47
C ALA A 626 -33.88 10.94 14.01
N ALA A 627 -33.99 9.71 14.53
CA ALA A 627 -35.21 9.19 15.13
C ALA A 627 -35.34 9.51 16.64
N THR A 628 -34.34 10.13 17.26
CA THR A 628 -34.42 10.60 18.65
C THR A 628 -35.44 11.74 18.81
N ASP A 629 -36.02 11.87 19.99
CA ASP A 629 -37.01 12.91 20.26
C ASP A 629 -36.37 14.31 20.22
N GLU A 630 -35.12 14.43 20.67
CA GLU A 630 -34.30 15.64 20.62
C GLU A 630 -34.02 16.10 19.18
N ALA A 631 -33.75 15.17 18.26
CA ALA A 631 -33.56 15.48 16.85
C ALA A 631 -34.89 15.86 16.16
N ARG A 632 -35.96 15.13 16.45
CA ARG A 632 -37.30 15.40 15.90
C ARG A 632 -37.84 16.76 16.35
N ALA A 633 -37.68 17.12 17.63
CA ALA A 633 -38.10 18.41 18.16
C ALA A 633 -37.40 19.59 17.48
N ARG A 634 -36.15 19.40 17.04
CA ARG A 634 -35.36 20.40 16.29
C ARG A 634 -35.55 20.31 14.76
N GLY A 635 -36.38 19.40 14.26
CA GLY A 635 -36.61 19.19 12.83
C GLY A 635 -35.39 18.63 12.07
N TRP A 636 -34.48 17.95 12.77
CA TRP A 636 -33.23 17.46 12.19
C TRP A 636 -33.41 16.08 11.57
N GLY A 637 -33.06 15.95 10.28
CA GLY A 637 -32.96 14.67 9.59
C GLY A 637 -31.55 14.05 9.64
N ALA A 638 -31.40 12.86 9.06
CA ALA A 638 -30.11 12.12 9.02
C ALA A 638 -28.97 12.90 8.34
N GLY A 639 -29.28 13.93 7.55
CA GLY A 639 -28.30 14.84 6.95
C GLY A 639 -27.55 15.70 8.00
N ARG A 640 -28.21 16.11 9.09
CA ARG A 640 -27.56 16.87 10.18
C ARG A 640 -26.42 16.06 10.80
N PHE A 641 -26.61 14.75 10.90
CA PHE A 641 -25.66 13.79 11.47
C PHE A 641 -24.61 13.29 10.48
N SER A 642 -24.53 13.87 9.28
CA SER A 642 -23.47 13.53 8.31
C SER A 642 -22.36 14.57 8.35
N PHE A 643 -21.13 14.13 8.61
CA PHE A 643 -19.95 15.02 8.52
C PHE A 643 -19.59 15.39 7.06
N ASN A 644 -20.19 14.73 6.06
CA ASN A 644 -19.89 14.99 4.65
C ASN A 644 -20.70 16.15 4.04
N VAL A 645 -21.74 16.64 4.72
CA VAL A 645 -22.63 17.69 4.21
C VAL A 645 -22.68 18.88 5.17
N VAL A 646 -22.93 20.08 4.63
CA VAL A 646 -23.13 21.29 5.43
C VAL A 646 -24.37 21.11 6.30
N GLY A 647 -24.31 21.60 7.54
CA GLY A 647 -25.42 21.51 8.48
C GLY A 647 -24.93 21.24 9.89
N GLY A 648 -24.55 19.99 10.20
CA GLY A 648 -24.08 19.60 11.54
C GLY A 648 -22.59 19.35 11.66
N ARG A 649 -21.85 19.36 10.55
CA ARG A 649 -20.39 19.17 10.55
C ARG A 649 -19.65 20.42 11.07
N CYS A 650 -18.45 20.23 11.59
CA CYS A 650 -17.53 21.31 11.87
C CYS A 650 -17.09 21.97 10.56
N GLU A 651 -17.23 23.30 10.44
CA GLU A 651 -16.89 24.06 9.23
C GLU A 651 -15.39 24.35 9.10
N VAL A 652 -14.63 24.31 10.20
CA VAL A 652 -13.16 24.52 10.18
C VAL A 652 -12.45 23.40 9.44
N CYS A 653 -12.73 22.14 9.81
CA CYS A 653 -12.19 20.97 9.11
C CYS A 653 -13.14 20.42 8.03
N GLN A 654 -14.29 21.06 7.80
CA GLN A 654 -15.34 20.60 6.89
C GLN A 654 -15.67 19.11 7.06
N GLY A 655 -15.79 18.68 8.32
CA GLY A 655 -16.10 17.30 8.72
C GLY A 655 -14.95 16.27 8.64
N GLU A 656 -13.72 16.66 8.29
CA GLU A 656 -12.57 15.73 8.27
C GLU A 656 -12.12 15.30 9.68
N GLY A 657 -12.30 16.17 10.67
CA GLY A 657 -11.83 15.96 12.04
C GLY A 657 -10.34 16.26 12.21
N SER A 658 -9.60 16.41 11.11
CA SER A 658 -8.18 16.76 11.09
C SER A 658 -7.92 17.90 10.12
N VAL A 659 -6.74 18.51 10.23
CA VAL A 659 -6.20 19.51 9.30
C VAL A 659 -4.81 19.08 8.83
N THR A 660 -4.48 19.33 7.57
CA THR A 660 -3.15 19.05 7.02
C THR A 660 -2.14 20.04 7.59
N VAL A 661 -1.05 19.52 8.13
CA VAL A 661 0.13 20.29 8.52
C VAL A 661 1.23 19.98 7.51
N GLU A 662 1.51 20.94 6.63
CA GLU A 662 2.69 20.87 5.78
C GLU A 662 3.95 21.12 6.62
N LEU A 663 4.87 20.16 6.57
CA LEU A 663 6.16 20.27 7.21
C LEU A 663 7.21 20.59 6.13
N LEU A 664 8.05 21.59 6.37
CA LEU A 664 9.02 22.11 5.38
C LEU A 664 9.98 21.03 4.82
N PHE A 665 10.37 20.06 5.65
CA PHE A 665 11.40 19.06 5.32
C PHE A 665 10.96 17.62 5.63
N LEU A 666 9.73 17.44 6.09
CA LEU A 666 9.17 16.14 6.44
C LEU A 666 7.87 15.95 5.66
N PRO A 667 7.42 14.70 5.44
CA PRO A 667 6.12 14.45 4.84
C PRO A 667 5.02 15.20 5.63
N GLY A 668 4.07 15.81 4.91
CA GLY A 668 2.90 16.42 5.54
C GLY A 668 2.18 15.41 6.43
N SER A 669 1.70 15.87 7.58
CA SER A 669 0.99 15.05 8.57
C SER A 669 -0.40 15.61 8.84
N TRP A 670 -1.27 14.78 9.41
CA TRP A 670 -2.60 15.20 9.83
C TRP A 670 -2.58 15.47 11.34
N ALA A 671 -3.08 16.62 11.75
CA ALA A 671 -3.28 16.96 13.16
C ALA A 671 -4.79 17.04 13.46
N PRO A 672 -5.24 16.72 14.70
CA PRO A 672 -6.62 16.93 15.10
C PRO A 672 -7.07 18.37 14.86
N CYS A 673 -8.31 18.55 14.40
CA CYS A 673 -8.87 19.87 14.15
C CYS A 673 -8.86 20.72 15.43
N PRO A 674 -8.39 21.98 15.39
CA PRO A 674 -8.33 22.82 16.58
C PRO A 674 -9.70 23.23 17.13
N GLU A 675 -10.76 23.16 16.31
CA GLU A 675 -12.12 23.58 16.68
C GLU A 675 -12.94 22.43 17.27
N CYS A 676 -12.99 21.29 16.58
CA CYS A 676 -13.79 20.14 17.01
C CYS A 676 -12.97 19.04 17.70
N HIS A 677 -11.65 19.20 17.81
CA HIS A 677 -10.73 18.25 18.44
C HIS A 677 -10.88 16.80 17.94
N GLY A 678 -11.14 16.63 16.63
CA GLY A 678 -11.36 15.31 16.02
C GLY A 678 -12.82 14.87 15.95
N ALA A 679 -13.75 15.55 16.63
CA ALA A 679 -15.16 15.13 16.71
C ALA A 679 -15.93 15.26 15.39
N ARG A 680 -15.47 16.07 14.43
CA ARG A 680 -16.07 16.32 13.09
C ARG A 680 -17.39 17.08 13.07
N TYR A 681 -18.02 17.31 14.21
CA TYR A 681 -19.34 17.94 14.33
C TYR A 681 -19.31 19.27 15.07
N THR A 682 -20.38 20.06 14.92
CA THR A 682 -20.64 21.22 15.76
C THR A 682 -21.07 20.80 17.16
N ALA A 683 -20.82 21.64 18.17
CA ALA A 683 -21.27 21.41 19.54
C ALA A 683 -22.79 21.14 19.62
N GLU A 684 -23.60 21.91 18.88
CA GLU A 684 -25.06 21.72 18.79
C GLU A 684 -25.46 20.32 18.32
N THR A 685 -24.72 19.74 17.37
CA THR A 685 -25.03 18.39 16.86
C THR A 685 -24.69 17.31 17.90
N LEU A 686 -23.67 17.57 18.73
CA LEU A 686 -23.26 16.69 19.81
C LEU A 686 -24.17 16.79 21.05
N GLU A 687 -25.12 17.71 21.10
CA GLU A 687 -26.16 17.75 22.15
C GLU A 687 -27.16 16.59 22.03
N VAL A 688 -27.30 15.99 20.84
CA VAL A 688 -28.18 14.84 20.63
C VAL A 688 -27.42 13.56 20.95
N THR A 689 -27.97 12.78 21.88
CA THR A 689 -27.44 11.48 22.27
C THR A 689 -28.40 10.37 21.88
N TRP A 690 -27.86 9.19 21.58
CA TRP A 690 -28.60 7.96 21.41
C TRP A 690 -28.01 6.93 22.36
N HIS A 691 -28.83 6.32 23.21
CA HIS A 691 -28.38 5.44 24.31
C HIS A 691 -27.27 6.06 25.19
N GLY A 692 -27.32 7.38 25.41
CA GLY A 692 -26.36 8.11 26.23
C GLY A 692 -25.02 8.46 25.54
N ALA A 693 -24.83 8.10 24.27
CA ALA A 693 -23.64 8.43 23.49
C ALA A 693 -23.94 9.45 22.38
N THR A 694 -23.03 10.37 22.12
CA THR A 694 -23.10 11.26 20.95
C THR A 694 -22.71 10.51 19.68
N ILE A 695 -23.01 11.10 18.52
CA ILE A 695 -22.58 10.48 17.25
C ILE A 695 -21.06 10.43 17.09
N ALA A 696 -20.33 11.37 17.70
CA ALA A 696 -18.87 11.34 17.73
C ALA A 696 -18.35 10.19 18.61
N ASP A 697 -19.01 9.93 19.75
CA ASP A 697 -18.66 8.79 20.61
C ASP A 697 -18.85 7.46 19.87
N VAL A 698 -19.97 7.31 19.13
CA VAL A 698 -20.21 6.11 18.31
C VAL A 698 -19.15 5.95 17.23
N LEU A 699 -18.72 7.03 16.57
CA LEU A 699 -17.60 6.97 15.62
C LEU A 699 -16.26 6.66 16.32
N GLY A 700 -16.13 6.97 17.61
CA GLY A 700 -14.97 6.66 18.43
C GLY A 700 -14.90 5.21 18.90
N MET A 701 -16.02 4.48 18.90
CA MET A 701 -16.09 3.06 19.30
C MET A 701 -15.30 2.17 18.34
N THR A 702 -14.66 1.15 18.90
CA THR A 702 -14.15 -0.01 18.16
C THR A 702 -15.29 -0.84 17.58
N VAL A 703 -15.00 -1.69 16.59
CA VAL A 703 -15.99 -2.62 16.02
C VAL A 703 -16.56 -3.55 17.09
N ASP A 704 -15.72 -4.03 18.02
CA ASP A 704 -16.16 -4.91 19.13
C ASP A 704 -17.10 -4.17 20.11
N GLU A 705 -16.78 -2.93 20.49
CA GLU A 705 -17.66 -2.10 21.34
C GLU A 705 -18.98 -1.77 20.62
N ALA A 706 -18.88 -1.42 19.33
CA ALA A 706 -20.02 -1.05 18.52
C ALA A 706 -20.98 -2.21 18.28
N GLU A 707 -20.52 -3.47 18.25
CA GLU A 707 -21.40 -4.63 18.08
C GLU A 707 -22.38 -4.77 19.24
N GLY A 708 -21.91 -4.60 20.47
CA GLY A 708 -22.77 -4.57 21.65
C GLY A 708 -23.71 -3.36 21.66
N PHE A 709 -23.21 -2.19 21.24
CA PHE A 709 -23.97 -0.93 21.28
C PHE A 709 -25.01 -0.79 20.16
N LEU A 710 -24.72 -1.29 18.95
CA LEU A 710 -25.56 -1.20 17.74
C LEU A 710 -26.29 -2.51 17.43
N GLY A 711 -26.38 -3.43 18.40
CA GLY A 711 -27.02 -4.74 18.23
C GLY A 711 -28.46 -4.65 17.72
N ASP A 712 -29.20 -3.63 18.16
CA ASP A 712 -30.60 -3.39 17.77
C ASP A 712 -30.77 -2.71 16.40
N VAL A 713 -29.67 -2.41 15.69
CA VAL A 713 -29.67 -1.80 14.36
C VAL A 713 -29.27 -2.86 13.32
N PRO A 714 -30.22 -3.56 12.65
CA PRO A 714 -29.90 -4.78 11.89
C PRO A 714 -28.92 -4.59 10.72
N ALA A 715 -28.92 -3.41 10.11
CA ALA A 715 -27.97 -3.09 9.04
C ALA A 715 -26.55 -2.90 9.58
N ALA A 716 -26.40 -2.26 10.75
CA ALA A 716 -25.11 -2.06 11.39
C ALA A 716 -24.58 -3.37 12.00
N SER A 717 -25.42 -4.11 12.74
CA SER A 717 -25.06 -5.40 13.34
C SER A 717 -24.51 -6.40 12.32
N ARG A 718 -25.15 -6.54 11.14
CA ARG A 718 -24.62 -7.39 10.05
C ARG A 718 -23.24 -6.95 9.58
N ALA A 719 -23.02 -5.64 9.41
CA ALA A 719 -21.74 -5.11 8.97
C ALA A 719 -20.65 -5.36 10.01
N LEU A 720 -20.93 -5.07 11.28
CA LEU A 720 -20.02 -5.27 12.41
C LEU A 720 -19.62 -6.74 12.56
N SER A 721 -20.59 -7.66 12.48
CA SER A 721 -20.31 -9.11 12.54
C SER A 721 -19.33 -9.56 11.45
N THR A 722 -19.50 -9.10 10.20
CA THR A 722 -18.55 -9.44 9.12
C THR A 722 -17.16 -8.83 9.33
N LEU A 723 -17.08 -7.61 9.88
CA LEU A 723 -15.79 -6.97 10.20
C LEU A 723 -15.05 -7.72 11.32
N ARG A 724 -15.76 -8.20 12.35
CA ARG A 724 -15.17 -9.05 13.39
C ARG A 724 -14.66 -10.38 12.82
N GLN A 725 -15.44 -10.99 11.94
CA GLN A 725 -15.08 -12.28 11.32
C GLN A 725 -13.82 -12.22 10.43
N VAL A 726 -13.48 -11.05 9.88
CA VAL A 726 -12.21 -10.81 9.17
C VAL A 726 -11.09 -10.28 10.08
N GLY A 727 -11.30 -10.27 11.41
CA GLY A 727 -10.29 -9.88 12.39
C GLY A 727 -10.09 -8.36 12.56
N LEU A 728 -11.12 -7.55 12.30
CA LEU A 728 -11.05 -6.08 12.40
C LEU A 728 -11.79 -5.50 13.63
N GLY A 729 -12.00 -6.33 14.67
CA GLY A 729 -12.69 -5.92 15.90
C GLY A 729 -12.11 -4.68 16.59
N TYR A 730 -10.80 -4.48 16.48
CA TYR A 730 -10.05 -3.41 17.12
C TYR A 730 -10.16 -2.03 16.42
N LEU A 731 -10.61 -1.98 15.17
CA LEU A 731 -10.66 -0.71 14.42
C LEU A 731 -11.80 0.17 14.92
N ARG A 732 -11.56 1.49 15.00
CA ARG A 732 -12.63 2.45 15.31
C ARG A 732 -13.50 2.71 14.10
N LEU A 733 -14.80 2.88 14.30
CA LEU A 733 -15.77 3.11 13.22
C LEU A 733 -15.42 4.34 12.36
N GLY A 734 -15.01 5.43 13.01
CA GLY A 734 -14.61 6.68 12.39
C GLY A 734 -13.12 6.79 12.06
N GLN A 735 -12.32 5.73 12.24
CA GLN A 735 -10.87 5.77 11.99
C GLN A 735 -10.59 6.23 10.55
N PRO A 736 -9.80 7.33 10.37
CA PRO A 736 -9.46 7.85 9.05
C PRO A 736 -8.84 6.79 8.13
N ALA A 737 -9.28 6.74 6.87
CA ALA A 737 -8.73 5.82 5.88
C ALA A 737 -7.21 5.92 5.67
N PRO A 738 -6.58 7.12 5.74
CA PRO A 738 -5.11 7.24 5.67
C PRO A 738 -4.35 6.60 6.85
N GLU A 739 -5.03 6.32 7.97
CA GLU A 739 -4.43 5.63 9.13
C GLU A 739 -4.50 4.10 9.00
N LEU A 740 -5.27 3.57 8.04
CA LEU A 740 -5.45 2.14 7.87
C LEU A 740 -4.29 1.52 7.07
N SER A 741 -3.88 0.31 7.46
CA SER A 741 -2.93 -0.48 6.70
C SER A 741 -3.54 -0.98 5.38
N GLY A 742 -2.68 -1.39 4.43
CA GLY A 742 -3.14 -1.99 3.17
C GLY A 742 -3.99 -3.24 3.40
N GLY A 743 -3.55 -4.12 4.31
CA GLY A 743 -4.29 -5.32 4.70
C GLY A 743 -5.59 -5.02 5.46
N GLU A 744 -5.64 -3.96 6.29
CA GLU A 744 -6.89 -3.50 6.91
C GLU A 744 -7.89 -3.01 5.86
N ALA A 745 -7.45 -2.17 4.92
CA ALA A 745 -8.27 -1.68 3.82
C ALA A 745 -8.82 -2.82 2.96
N GLN A 746 -7.99 -3.81 2.66
CA GLN A 746 -8.37 -5.01 1.91
C GLN A 746 -9.40 -5.85 2.67
N ARG A 747 -9.21 -6.09 3.98
CA ARG A 747 -10.15 -6.83 4.83
C ARG A 747 -11.49 -6.11 4.98
N ILE A 748 -11.51 -4.77 5.01
CA ILE A 748 -12.76 -3.98 5.00
C ILE A 748 -13.55 -4.22 3.69
N LYS A 749 -12.85 -4.24 2.54
CA LYS A 749 -13.46 -4.57 1.23
C LYS A 749 -14.03 -5.99 1.21
N LEU A 750 -13.25 -6.95 1.71
CA LEU A 750 -13.68 -8.34 1.83
C LEU A 750 -14.91 -8.47 2.73
N ALA A 751 -14.91 -7.83 3.90
CA ALA A 751 -16.07 -7.80 4.81
C ALA A 751 -17.31 -7.22 4.12
N THR A 752 -17.15 -6.15 3.35
CA THR A 752 -18.24 -5.52 2.59
C THR A 752 -18.84 -6.47 1.55
N GLU A 753 -18.02 -7.31 0.92
CA GLU A 753 -18.51 -8.32 -0.02
C GLU A 753 -19.15 -9.52 0.68
N LEU A 754 -18.63 -9.94 1.85
CA LEU A 754 -19.27 -10.94 2.71
C LEU A 754 -20.68 -10.50 3.15
N GLN A 755 -20.90 -9.21 3.43
CA GLN A 755 -22.24 -8.65 3.73
C GLN A 755 -23.20 -8.74 2.54
N ARG A 756 -22.67 -8.65 1.32
CA ARG A 756 -23.42 -8.60 0.07
C ARG A 756 -23.55 -9.96 -0.59
N MET A 757 -23.12 -11.04 0.07
CA MET A 757 -23.25 -12.40 -0.44
C MET A 757 -24.71 -12.67 -0.83
N ARG A 758 -24.95 -12.64 -2.13
CA ARG A 758 -26.18 -13.07 -2.79
C ARG A 758 -25.85 -14.38 -3.46
N GLY A 759 -26.82 -15.31 -3.55
CA GLY A 759 -26.63 -16.50 -4.38
C GLY A 759 -26.27 -16.08 -5.81
N GLY A 760 -25.23 -16.70 -6.39
CA GLY A 760 -24.70 -16.37 -7.72
C GLY A 760 -23.26 -16.83 -7.91
N LYS A 761 -22.78 -16.86 -9.17
CA LYS A 761 -21.44 -17.32 -9.53
C LYS A 761 -20.46 -16.15 -9.59
N THR A 762 -20.06 -15.65 -8.43
CA THR A 762 -19.09 -14.55 -8.33
C THR A 762 -17.66 -15.09 -8.37
N LEU A 763 -16.78 -14.43 -9.12
CA LEU A 763 -15.33 -14.66 -9.10
C LEU A 763 -14.66 -13.56 -8.26
N TYR A 764 -14.08 -13.95 -7.14
CA TYR A 764 -13.27 -13.08 -6.29
C TYR A 764 -11.79 -13.21 -6.64
N LEU A 765 -11.14 -12.09 -6.91
CA LEU A 765 -9.72 -12.00 -7.21
C LEU A 765 -9.04 -11.20 -6.10
N LEU A 766 -8.15 -11.83 -5.34
CA LEU A 766 -7.44 -11.20 -4.24
C LEU A 766 -5.94 -11.19 -4.51
N ASP A 767 -5.29 -10.04 -4.28
CA ASP A 767 -3.85 -9.90 -4.42
C ASP A 767 -3.21 -9.84 -3.02
N GLU A 768 -2.44 -10.87 -2.66
CA GLU A 768 -1.73 -11.04 -1.38
C GLU A 768 -2.56 -10.66 -0.14
N PRO A 769 -3.70 -11.34 0.13
CA PRO A 769 -4.59 -10.99 1.22
C PRO A 769 -4.03 -11.25 2.62
N THR A 770 -2.94 -12.01 2.74
CA THR A 770 -2.26 -12.26 4.02
C THR A 770 -1.09 -11.33 4.33
N THR A 771 -0.75 -10.39 3.45
CA THR A 771 0.36 -9.46 3.71
C THR A 771 0.13 -8.68 4.99
N GLY A 772 1.08 -8.77 5.92
CA GLY A 772 1.02 -8.14 7.23
C GLY A 772 0.04 -8.75 8.22
N LEU A 773 -0.38 -10.00 7.99
CA LEU A 773 -1.20 -10.75 8.94
C LEU A 773 -0.34 -11.68 9.78
N HIS A 774 -0.63 -11.71 11.07
CA HIS A 774 -0.13 -12.76 11.94
C HIS A 774 -0.69 -14.12 11.49
N PRO A 775 0.04 -15.24 11.62
CA PRO A 775 -0.46 -16.56 11.22
C PRO A 775 -1.85 -16.93 11.77
N ALA A 776 -2.16 -16.55 13.01
CA ALA A 776 -3.52 -16.72 13.58
C ALA A 776 -4.60 -15.92 12.83
N ASP A 777 -4.29 -14.72 12.35
CA ASP A 777 -5.20 -13.91 11.53
C ASP A 777 -5.34 -14.49 10.11
N VAL A 778 -4.29 -15.13 9.59
CA VAL A 778 -4.33 -15.89 8.32
C VAL A 778 -5.32 -17.05 8.41
N GLU A 779 -5.33 -17.80 9.51
CA GLU A 779 -6.30 -18.89 9.71
C GLU A 779 -7.76 -18.38 9.67
N LEU A 780 -8.03 -17.23 10.30
CA LEU A 780 -9.35 -16.58 10.27
C LEU A 780 -9.75 -16.17 8.84
N LEU A 781 -8.81 -15.59 8.09
CA LEU A 781 -9.01 -15.16 6.71
C LEU A 781 -9.30 -16.36 5.79
N VAL A 782 -8.51 -17.43 5.87
CA VAL A 782 -8.71 -18.66 5.09
C VAL A 782 -10.12 -19.22 5.32
N ALA A 783 -10.59 -19.22 6.58
CA ALA A 783 -11.95 -19.63 6.89
C ALA A 783 -13.02 -18.76 6.19
N GLN A 784 -12.78 -17.46 6.01
CA GLN A 784 -13.70 -16.59 5.26
C GLN A 784 -13.68 -16.89 3.76
N LEU A 785 -12.49 -17.08 3.18
CA LEU A 785 -12.35 -17.41 1.77
C LEU A 785 -13.05 -18.73 1.44
N GLN A 786 -12.90 -19.73 2.32
CA GLN A 786 -13.61 -20.99 2.19
C GLN A 786 -15.12 -20.81 2.28
N ARG A 787 -15.63 -19.90 3.13
CA ARG A 787 -17.06 -19.59 3.19
C ARG A 787 -17.62 -18.97 1.91
N LEU A 788 -16.83 -18.15 1.21
CA LEU A 788 -17.20 -17.65 -0.13
C LEU A 788 -17.33 -18.81 -1.13
N VAL A 789 -16.39 -19.74 -1.12
CA VAL A 789 -16.41 -20.92 -1.99
C VAL A 789 -17.57 -21.86 -1.65
N ASP A 790 -17.82 -22.11 -0.36
CA ASP A 790 -18.93 -22.94 0.12
C ASP A 790 -20.31 -22.35 -0.27
N ALA A 791 -20.40 -21.03 -0.48
CA ALA A 791 -21.58 -20.34 -0.99
C ALA A 791 -21.71 -20.41 -2.54
N GLY A 792 -20.81 -21.09 -3.24
CA GLY A 792 -20.84 -21.30 -4.69
C GLY A 792 -20.01 -20.30 -5.50
N SER A 793 -19.19 -19.46 -4.84
CA SER A 793 -18.28 -18.54 -5.53
C SER A 793 -16.97 -19.21 -5.93
N THR A 794 -16.23 -18.59 -6.84
CA THR A 794 -14.84 -18.95 -7.13
C THR A 794 -13.93 -17.93 -6.46
N VAL A 795 -12.86 -18.38 -5.82
CA VAL A 795 -11.88 -17.48 -5.20
C VAL A 795 -10.51 -17.78 -5.78
N VAL A 796 -9.87 -16.77 -6.36
CA VAL A 796 -8.48 -16.86 -6.84
C VAL A 796 -7.64 -15.87 -6.04
N VAL A 797 -6.62 -16.37 -5.36
CA VAL A 797 -5.74 -15.57 -4.51
C VAL A 797 -4.32 -15.62 -5.04
N VAL A 798 -3.67 -14.47 -5.22
CA VAL A 798 -2.21 -14.41 -5.32
C VAL A 798 -1.66 -14.55 -3.92
N GLU A 799 -0.81 -15.55 -3.69
CA GLU A 799 -0.32 -15.83 -2.33
C GLU A 799 1.11 -16.31 -2.26
N HIS A 800 1.73 -15.97 -1.13
CA HIS A 800 3.09 -16.32 -0.74
C HIS A 800 3.11 -17.08 0.59
N ALA A 801 2.07 -16.95 1.42
CA ALA A 801 1.94 -17.70 2.66
C ALA A 801 1.57 -19.16 2.36
N MET A 802 2.50 -20.09 2.62
CA MET A 802 2.30 -21.50 2.31
C MET A 802 1.12 -22.14 3.09
N ASP A 803 0.72 -21.59 4.24
CA ASP A 803 -0.49 -22.05 4.93
C ASP A 803 -1.77 -21.80 4.09
N VAL A 804 -1.84 -20.70 3.32
CA VAL A 804 -2.95 -20.45 2.39
C VAL A 804 -2.85 -21.33 1.16
N VAL A 805 -1.65 -21.44 0.57
CA VAL A 805 -1.40 -22.27 -0.61
C VAL A 805 -1.71 -23.74 -0.31
N ALA A 806 -1.37 -24.22 0.90
CA ALA A 806 -1.69 -25.57 1.36
C ALA A 806 -3.19 -25.80 1.59
N ALA A 807 -3.95 -24.74 1.92
CA ALA A 807 -5.40 -24.79 2.15
C ALA A 807 -6.22 -24.63 0.85
N ALA A 808 -5.58 -24.35 -0.28
CA ALA A 808 -6.24 -24.20 -1.57
C ALA A 808 -6.69 -25.55 -2.15
N ASP A 809 -7.75 -25.53 -2.96
CA ASP A 809 -8.21 -26.70 -3.72
C ASP A 809 -7.32 -26.93 -4.95
N HIS A 810 -6.80 -25.84 -5.54
CA HIS A 810 -5.93 -25.86 -6.71
C HIS A 810 -4.81 -24.83 -6.57
N VAL A 811 -3.63 -25.12 -7.12
CA VAL A 811 -2.45 -24.26 -7.08
C VAL A 811 -1.92 -24.08 -8.51
N ILE A 812 -1.58 -22.83 -8.85
CA ILE A 812 -0.89 -22.46 -10.09
C ILE A 812 0.43 -21.81 -9.68
N ASP A 813 1.55 -22.45 -9.98
CA ASP A 813 2.89 -21.94 -9.68
C ASP A 813 3.51 -21.29 -10.92
N LEU A 814 3.81 -19.98 -10.83
CA LEU A 814 4.43 -19.20 -11.89
C LEU A 814 5.94 -19.02 -11.67
N GLY A 815 6.73 -19.11 -12.74
CA GLY A 815 8.18 -18.95 -12.67
C GLY A 815 8.86 -19.33 -13.99
N PRO A 816 10.08 -19.90 -13.95
CA PRO A 816 10.87 -20.26 -12.76
C PRO A 816 11.55 -19.09 -12.02
N GLY A 817 11.64 -17.91 -12.65
CA GLY A 817 12.21 -16.68 -12.10
C GLY A 817 11.24 -15.49 -12.12
N GLY A 818 11.75 -14.30 -11.80
CA GLY A 818 11.05 -13.04 -12.01
C GLY A 818 11.44 -12.38 -13.34
N GLY A 819 10.64 -11.42 -13.81
CA GLY A 819 10.92 -10.70 -15.05
C GLY A 819 10.89 -11.61 -16.28
N ASP A 820 11.90 -11.52 -17.14
CA ASP A 820 12.00 -12.28 -18.39
C ASP A 820 12.23 -13.78 -18.19
N ALA A 821 12.72 -14.18 -17.02
CA ALA A 821 12.83 -15.59 -16.62
C ALA A 821 11.54 -16.13 -15.99
N GLY A 822 10.48 -15.32 -15.91
CA GLY A 822 9.17 -15.69 -15.39
C GLY A 822 8.12 -15.89 -16.49
N GLY A 823 6.85 -15.75 -16.10
CA GLY A 823 5.72 -15.73 -17.01
C GLY A 823 5.32 -17.06 -17.61
N GLN A 824 5.77 -18.17 -17.01
CA GLN A 824 5.43 -19.53 -17.40
C GLN A 824 4.78 -20.27 -16.23
N VAL A 825 3.86 -21.20 -16.53
CA VAL A 825 3.34 -22.14 -15.53
C VAL A 825 4.39 -23.22 -15.31
N VAL A 826 4.93 -23.31 -14.10
CA VAL A 826 5.95 -24.29 -13.72
C VAL A 826 5.31 -25.56 -13.17
N ALA A 827 4.20 -25.41 -12.44
CA ALA A 827 3.38 -26.51 -11.95
C ALA A 827 1.94 -26.05 -11.77
N THR A 828 0.98 -26.96 -11.97
CA THR A 828 -0.44 -26.71 -11.72
C THR A 828 -1.11 -28.01 -11.26
N GLY A 829 -2.06 -27.91 -10.34
CA GLY A 829 -2.75 -29.08 -9.77
C GLY A 829 -3.14 -28.86 -8.30
N THR A 830 -3.44 -29.93 -7.59
CA THR A 830 -3.65 -29.88 -6.12
C THR A 830 -2.36 -29.46 -5.39
N PRO A 831 -2.44 -28.94 -4.15
CA PRO A 831 -1.25 -28.58 -3.38
C PRO A 831 -0.23 -29.73 -3.25
N ARG A 832 -0.70 -30.98 -3.12
CA ARG A 832 0.16 -32.16 -3.01
C ARG A 832 0.87 -32.52 -4.33
N GLU A 833 0.25 -32.26 -5.47
CA GLU A 833 0.85 -32.46 -6.79
C GLU A 833 1.91 -31.39 -7.07
N VAL A 834 1.61 -30.12 -6.77
CA VAL A 834 2.58 -29.02 -6.93
C VAL A 834 3.78 -29.21 -5.99
N ALA A 835 3.57 -29.65 -4.74
CA ALA A 835 4.64 -29.95 -3.79
C ALA A 835 5.59 -31.08 -4.24
N ALA A 836 5.18 -31.91 -5.22
CA ALA A 836 6.03 -32.96 -5.80
C ALA A 836 6.83 -32.50 -7.03
N SER A 837 6.59 -31.28 -7.52
CA SER A 837 7.29 -30.73 -8.68
C SER A 837 8.77 -30.49 -8.38
N ARG A 838 9.65 -30.95 -9.29
CA ARG A 838 11.10 -30.67 -9.21
C ARG A 838 11.49 -29.35 -9.85
N ALA A 839 10.63 -28.78 -10.69
CA ALA A 839 10.89 -27.51 -11.38
C ALA A 839 10.44 -26.30 -10.55
N SER A 840 9.46 -26.50 -9.66
CA SER A 840 8.89 -25.45 -8.82
C SER A 840 9.85 -25.04 -7.70
N ARG A 841 10.16 -23.74 -7.60
CA ARG A 841 10.85 -23.16 -6.43
C ARG A 841 9.96 -23.14 -5.19
N THR A 842 8.65 -23.21 -5.37
CA THR A 842 7.63 -23.22 -4.30
C THR A 842 7.50 -24.60 -3.66
N ALA A 843 7.70 -25.68 -4.42
CA ALA A 843 7.44 -27.06 -4.00
C ALA A 843 8.07 -27.46 -2.66
N PRO A 844 9.35 -27.17 -2.35
CA PRO A 844 9.95 -27.56 -1.06
C PRO A 844 9.27 -26.91 0.15
N TYR A 845 8.83 -25.66 0.01
CA TYR A 845 8.16 -24.90 1.06
C TYR A 845 6.72 -25.38 1.25
N LEU A 846 6.03 -25.67 0.14
CA LEU A 846 4.69 -26.25 0.18
C LEU A 846 4.69 -27.65 0.78
N ALA A 847 5.70 -28.47 0.47
CA ALA A 847 5.88 -29.79 1.07
C ALA A 847 6.01 -29.71 2.61
N ARG A 848 6.86 -28.79 3.11
CA ARG A 848 7.02 -28.55 4.55
C ARG A 848 5.71 -28.10 5.20
N ALA A 849 4.99 -27.17 4.57
CA ALA A 849 3.71 -26.67 5.07
C ALA A 849 2.63 -27.78 5.13
N LEU A 850 2.66 -28.74 4.21
CA LEU A 850 1.81 -29.93 4.21
C LEU A 850 2.26 -31.03 5.19
N GLY A 851 3.37 -30.86 5.90
CA GLY A 851 3.89 -31.84 6.86
C GLY A 851 4.61 -33.02 6.23
N ARG A 852 5.38 -32.79 5.15
CA ARG A 852 6.27 -33.77 4.53
C ARG A 852 7.74 -33.48 4.78
#